data_AF-A0A9W7QFF6-F1
#
_entry.id   AF-A0A9W7QFF6-F1
#
_cell.length_a   1.000
_cell.length_b   1.000
_cell.length_c   1.000
_cell.angle_alpha   90.00
_cell.angle_beta   90.00
_cell.angle_gamma   90.00
#
_symmetry.space_group_name_H-M   'P 1'
#
loop_
_entity.id
_entity.type
_entity.pdbx_description
1 polymer ?
#
loop_
_entity_poly.entity_id
_entity_poly.type
_entity_poly.pdbx_seq_one_letter_code
_entity_poly.pdbx_strand_id
1 'polypeptide(L)'
;MKNSIYIRRSLKVIIKREENKLPNIYLATVLKNLESLGFTFSEALIEELQTLSIDAFTSFYKELVKHLKEMVGAHIQFAPMYPNFPQQMMDLSDADLYINAVIHYVTLRLPVSKIEERLPLLDSVDLKVIDLGSEEDFNKMISQLISANSSISSTDKTDIEWAITHTEDVSCFLPNVIPHKENMSFIIGVLLINRKISADAAAKYFKTATDVLRLAVALSEGDVSLASSVRFKKFNRAERRFLLGLLEQCGNITEDMLRYKKRWIRLGEILHPAEYHTRFPKTHRAFEILRNNIKVETFNGKIEAALLNRDIMTAKNLLKTRPGEFARRLDHLIRLCSDKSTDVFNILEDFLSIIGNVSTPVLLQLTAHFKHRNDKNEFRTFFPKGNVAKAIGIENTLPFISEDICLMIVKMCEDTLKNRFAELPSLGKVFLDEQLKNHLVPFSQRSASKALRTLSRGSKVDLPEGDTIRFFLWWKEGYVNGRHTGRVDIDLSAAMYDEDWQYKEHVSFTNLRSKNFKAYHSGDITSAPKGASEFIDFDIPSVLKYGGRYVVMTLLSYTDQPYKDLPECFTGWMVRQYPGSGEIFEPSTVQDKVDITADTQISIPVILDLKERKLIWTDLSLIRDLTYDNTIEANQKGMILIGKALTNLVKPNLYDLFRLHIEARGELVQDIEEAESIFSLDKGITPFDIEKIISDFMADPQG
;
A
#
# COMPACT_ATOMS: atom_id res chain seq x y z
N MET A 1 -10.00 21.26 -3.60
CA MET A 1 -10.06 19.84 -3.12
C MET A 1 -10.24 18.80 -4.22
N LYS A 2 -11.19 18.91 -5.18
CA LYS A 2 -11.28 17.99 -6.33
C LYS A 2 -9.94 17.84 -7.07
N ASN A 3 -9.35 18.97 -7.47
CA ASN A 3 -8.03 19.01 -8.13
C ASN A 3 -6.89 18.48 -7.23
N SER A 4 -7.00 18.58 -5.90
CA SER A 4 -6.04 17.99 -4.96
C SER A 4 -6.05 16.46 -4.99
N ILE A 5 -7.25 15.86 -5.06
CA ILE A 5 -7.40 14.41 -5.23
C ILE A 5 -6.86 14.00 -6.60
N TYR A 6 -7.25 14.73 -7.65
CA TYR A 6 -6.94 14.35 -9.02
C TYR A 6 -5.45 14.45 -9.35
N ILE A 7 -4.78 15.49 -8.86
CA ILE A 7 -3.33 15.66 -9.08
C ILE A 7 -2.52 14.59 -8.37
N ARG A 8 -2.89 14.25 -7.13
CA ARG A 8 -2.19 13.21 -6.35
C ARG A 8 -2.29 11.84 -7.02
N ARG A 9 -3.44 11.53 -7.64
CA ARG A 9 -3.72 10.19 -8.17
C ARG A 9 -3.30 10.02 -9.63
N SER A 10 -3.38 11.07 -10.44
CA SER A 10 -3.17 10.95 -11.89
C SER A 10 -2.37 12.10 -12.50
N LEU A 11 -1.82 13.00 -11.68
CA LEU A 11 -1.18 14.25 -12.14
C LEU A 11 -2.07 15.01 -13.13
N LYS A 12 -3.38 15.06 -12.87
CA LYS A 12 -4.34 15.77 -13.70
C LYS A 12 -5.06 16.87 -12.94
N VAL A 13 -5.49 17.89 -13.67
CA VAL A 13 -6.32 18.97 -13.15
C VAL A 13 -7.51 19.23 -14.06
N ILE A 14 -8.64 19.63 -13.48
CA ILE A 14 -9.81 20.09 -14.22
C ILE A 14 -9.81 21.61 -14.20
N ILE A 15 -9.83 22.18 -15.41
CA ILE A 15 -9.95 23.62 -15.66
C ILE A 15 -11.28 23.86 -16.38
N LYS A 16 -12.00 24.90 -15.98
CA LYS A 16 -13.17 25.38 -16.73
C LYS A 16 -12.70 26.47 -17.67
N ARG A 17 -12.94 26.27 -18.96
CA ARG A 17 -12.62 27.23 -20.00
C ARG A 17 -13.34 28.56 -19.75
N GLU A 18 -12.62 29.66 -19.92
CA GLU A 18 -13.16 31.01 -19.89
C GLU A 18 -12.95 31.68 -21.27
N GLU A 19 -13.63 32.80 -21.54
CA GLU A 19 -13.43 33.57 -22.78
C GLU A 19 -12.40 34.71 -22.56
N ASN A 20 -11.32 34.44 -21.84
CA ASN A 20 -10.25 35.40 -21.57
C ASN A 20 -8.95 35.03 -22.32
N LYS A 21 -7.96 35.93 -22.25
CA LYS A 21 -6.61 35.66 -22.77
C LYS A 21 -5.56 35.99 -21.70
N LEU A 22 -4.97 34.95 -21.13
CA LEU A 22 -3.91 35.09 -20.14
C LEU A 22 -2.61 35.56 -20.82
N PRO A 23 -1.93 36.61 -20.33
CA PRO A 23 -0.65 37.03 -20.87
C PRO A 23 0.44 35.95 -20.68
N ASN A 24 1.23 35.68 -21.72
CA ASN A 24 2.25 34.60 -21.72
C ASN A 24 3.26 34.68 -20.55
N ILE A 25 3.52 35.87 -20.00
CA ILE A 25 4.41 36.04 -18.85
C ILE A 25 3.97 35.24 -17.63
N TYR A 26 2.65 35.07 -17.42
CA TYR A 26 2.11 34.28 -16.31
C TYR A 26 2.42 32.79 -16.50
N LEU A 27 2.21 32.26 -17.70
CA LEU A 27 2.51 30.86 -18.02
C LEU A 27 4.01 30.57 -17.92
N ALA A 28 4.86 31.43 -18.50
CA ALA A 28 6.31 31.29 -18.41
C ALA A 28 6.79 31.30 -16.94
N THR A 29 6.25 32.20 -16.12
CA THR A 29 6.57 32.29 -14.69
C THR A 29 6.16 31.03 -13.94
N VAL A 30 4.96 30.50 -14.21
CA VAL A 30 4.47 29.29 -13.55
C VAL A 30 5.27 28.07 -13.96
N LEU A 31 5.53 27.86 -15.26
CA LEU A 31 6.36 26.75 -15.74
C LEU A 31 7.74 26.76 -15.06
N LYS A 32 8.39 27.93 -15.00
CA LYS A 32 9.69 28.06 -14.32
C LYS A 32 9.62 27.77 -12.81
N ASN A 33 8.55 28.17 -12.14
CA ASN A 33 8.36 27.88 -10.72
C ASN A 33 8.07 26.39 -10.48
N LEU A 34 7.33 25.72 -11.37
CA LEU A 34 7.04 24.30 -11.26
C LEU A 34 8.25 23.42 -11.55
N GLU A 35 9.17 23.85 -12.42
CA GLU A 35 10.46 23.18 -12.64
C GLU A 35 11.22 22.99 -11.32
N SER A 36 11.20 24.01 -10.43
CA SER A 36 11.84 23.92 -9.11
C SER A 36 11.22 22.86 -8.18
N LEU A 37 9.99 22.45 -8.47
CA LEU A 37 9.27 21.38 -7.77
C LEU A 37 9.34 20.04 -8.51
N GLY A 38 9.95 19.98 -9.70
CA GLY A 38 10.04 18.79 -10.54
C GLY A 38 8.81 18.53 -11.42
N PHE A 39 8.03 19.56 -11.75
CA PHE A 39 6.81 19.44 -12.56
C PHE A 39 6.78 20.38 -13.77
N THR A 40 5.98 20.01 -14.76
CA THR A 40 5.65 20.86 -15.92
C THR A 40 4.20 20.63 -16.35
N PHE A 41 3.72 21.34 -17.37
CA PHE A 41 2.38 21.17 -17.95
C PHE A 41 2.43 20.46 -19.30
N SER A 42 1.37 19.70 -19.60
CA SER A 42 1.12 19.23 -20.96
C SER A 42 0.70 20.38 -21.87
N GLU A 43 0.84 20.19 -23.18
CA GLU A 43 0.39 21.17 -24.19
C GLU A 43 -1.11 21.48 -24.03
N ALA A 44 -1.95 20.45 -23.91
CA ALA A 44 -3.39 20.59 -23.74
C ALA A 44 -3.76 21.42 -22.50
N LEU A 45 -3.04 21.23 -21.38
CA LEU A 45 -3.28 22.03 -20.18
C LEU A 45 -2.85 23.49 -20.37
N ILE A 46 -1.73 23.74 -21.06
CA ILE A 46 -1.27 25.10 -21.37
C ILE A 46 -2.32 25.84 -22.20
N GLU A 47 -2.87 25.19 -23.23
CA GLU A 47 -3.91 25.76 -24.09
C GLU A 47 -5.15 26.17 -23.29
N GLU A 48 -5.64 25.33 -22.39
CA GLU A 48 -6.80 25.66 -21.56
C GLU A 48 -6.49 26.76 -20.53
N LEU A 49 -5.29 26.76 -19.94
CA LEU A 49 -4.88 27.83 -19.01
C LEU A 49 -4.74 29.20 -19.68
N GLN A 50 -4.42 29.25 -20.98
CA GLN A 50 -4.39 30.50 -21.75
C GLN A 50 -5.75 31.19 -21.81
N THR A 51 -6.83 30.45 -21.61
CA THR A 51 -8.20 30.97 -21.70
C THR A 51 -8.69 31.65 -20.43
N LEU A 52 -7.95 31.51 -19.31
CA LEU A 52 -8.37 32.02 -18.00
C LEU A 52 -8.11 33.52 -17.83
N SER A 53 -8.95 34.15 -17.01
CA SER A 53 -8.64 35.47 -16.44
C SER A 53 -7.42 35.41 -15.52
N ILE A 54 -6.75 36.54 -15.31
CA ILE A 54 -5.59 36.64 -14.40
C ILE A 54 -5.96 36.19 -12.98
N ASP A 55 -7.16 36.56 -12.50
CA ASP A 55 -7.62 36.21 -11.15
C ASP A 55 -7.91 34.72 -11.01
N ALA A 56 -8.61 34.12 -11.99
CA ALA A 56 -8.90 32.69 -12.01
C ALA A 56 -7.59 31.88 -12.08
N PHE A 57 -6.68 32.25 -12.97
CA PHE A 57 -5.36 31.61 -13.09
C PHE A 57 -4.56 31.73 -11.79
N THR A 58 -4.52 32.91 -11.18
CA THR A 58 -3.76 33.15 -9.94
C THR A 58 -4.32 32.32 -8.78
N SER A 59 -5.66 32.19 -8.70
CA SER A 59 -6.32 31.33 -7.69
C SER A 59 -5.96 29.86 -7.89
N PHE A 60 -6.10 29.38 -9.13
CA PHE A 60 -5.72 28.01 -9.51
C PHE A 60 -4.25 27.72 -9.19
N TYR A 61 -3.34 28.61 -9.61
CA TYR A 61 -1.90 28.44 -9.40
C TYR A 61 -1.55 28.38 -7.90
N LYS A 62 -2.17 29.20 -7.06
CA LYS A 62 -1.96 29.17 -5.60
C LYS A 62 -2.39 27.84 -4.98
N GLU A 63 -3.53 27.30 -5.37
CA GLU A 63 -3.99 25.98 -4.91
C GLU A 63 -3.06 24.87 -5.42
N LEU A 64 -2.71 24.91 -6.70
CA LEU A 64 -1.82 23.94 -7.33
C LEU A 64 -0.44 23.86 -6.64
N VAL A 65 0.25 25.00 -6.50
CA VAL A 65 1.59 25.03 -5.87
C VAL A 65 1.55 24.56 -4.44
N LYS A 66 0.49 24.88 -3.69
CA LYS A 66 0.33 24.38 -2.32
C LYS A 66 0.34 22.84 -2.31
N HIS A 67 -0.45 22.22 -3.19
CA HIS A 67 -0.53 20.75 -3.26
C HIS A 67 0.77 20.11 -3.76
N LEU A 68 1.42 20.70 -4.78
CA LEU A 68 2.70 20.18 -5.28
C LEU A 68 3.79 20.25 -4.19
N LYS A 69 3.86 21.35 -3.44
CA LYS A 69 4.77 21.47 -2.29
C LYS A 69 4.48 20.44 -1.19
N GLU A 70 3.22 20.11 -0.93
CA GLU A 70 2.84 19.05 0.01
C GLU A 70 3.26 17.66 -0.50
N MET A 71 3.11 17.41 -1.81
CA MET A 71 3.46 16.15 -2.47
C MET A 71 4.96 15.85 -2.43
N VAL A 72 5.81 16.87 -2.60
CA VAL A 72 7.27 16.70 -2.58
C VAL A 72 7.93 17.13 -1.27
N GLY A 73 7.17 17.56 -0.25
CA GLY A 73 7.73 17.96 1.05
C GLY A 73 8.23 19.42 1.13
N ALA A 74 8.18 20.19 0.05
CA ALA A 74 8.60 21.61 -0.01
C ALA A 74 7.64 22.61 0.66
N HIS A 75 6.61 22.13 1.36
CA HIS A 75 5.67 22.94 2.14
C HIS A 75 6.22 23.33 3.51
N ILE A 76 7.29 22.67 3.96
CA ILE A 76 8.00 22.98 5.20
C ILE A 76 9.39 23.54 4.89
N GLN A 77 10.02 24.15 5.88
CA GLN A 77 11.41 24.58 5.83
C GLN A 77 12.27 23.60 6.62
N PHE A 78 13.15 22.88 5.92
CA PHE A 78 14.06 21.92 6.55
C PHE A 78 15.19 22.67 7.28
N ALA A 79 15.46 22.25 8.52
CA ALA A 79 16.47 22.84 9.37
C ALA A 79 17.17 21.70 10.15
N PRO A 80 18.18 21.05 9.57
CA PRO A 80 18.94 20.02 10.27
C PRO A 80 19.78 20.62 11.40
N MET A 81 20.27 19.77 12.30
CA MET A 81 21.17 20.17 13.39
C MET A 81 22.41 20.91 12.88
N TYR A 82 22.92 20.50 11.72
CA TYR A 82 24.08 21.07 11.04
C TYR A 82 23.67 21.70 9.69
N PRO A 83 23.53 23.03 9.58
CA PRO A 83 22.98 23.69 8.39
C PRO A 83 23.88 23.58 7.14
N ASN A 84 25.18 23.32 7.29
CA ASN A 84 26.09 23.13 6.14
C ASN A 84 26.26 21.64 5.78
N PHE A 85 25.27 20.79 6.09
CA PHE A 85 25.24 19.38 5.72
C PHE A 85 25.36 19.19 4.18
N PRO A 86 26.15 18.20 3.68
CA PRO A 86 26.90 17.20 4.44
C PRO A 86 28.33 17.64 4.79
N GLN A 87 28.84 18.72 4.20
CA GLN A 87 30.22 19.17 4.34
C GLN A 87 30.63 19.40 5.79
N GLN A 88 29.75 20.03 6.59
CA GLN A 88 29.99 20.23 8.02
C GLN A 88 30.28 18.93 8.79
N MET A 89 29.61 17.83 8.43
CA MET A 89 29.80 16.53 9.06
C MET A 89 31.10 15.85 8.62
N MET A 90 31.58 16.18 7.42
CA MET A 90 32.88 15.73 6.93
C MET A 90 34.02 16.42 7.70
N ASP A 91 33.85 17.71 7.98
CA ASP A 91 34.92 18.56 8.53
C ASP A 91 35.04 18.49 10.06
N LEU A 92 33.92 18.31 10.78
CA LEU A 92 33.94 18.25 12.25
C LEU A 92 34.72 17.05 12.80
N SER A 93 35.38 17.24 13.95
CA SER A 93 36.02 16.13 14.67
C SER A 93 34.97 15.27 15.39
N ASP A 94 35.31 14.00 15.67
CA ASP A 94 34.39 13.12 16.43
C ASP A 94 34.14 13.68 17.85
N ALA A 95 35.10 14.40 18.43
CA ALA A 95 34.96 15.07 19.72
C ALA A 95 33.94 16.22 19.66
N ASP A 96 33.96 17.04 18.61
CA ASP A 96 32.99 18.13 18.43
C ASP A 96 31.57 17.56 18.26
N LEU A 97 31.43 16.51 17.45
CA LEU A 97 30.16 15.83 17.24
C LEU A 97 29.60 15.28 18.56
N TYR A 98 30.44 14.61 19.35
CA TYR A 98 30.07 14.07 20.65
C TYR A 98 29.65 15.17 21.64
N ILE A 99 30.43 16.23 21.77
CA ILE A 99 30.14 17.34 22.67
C ILE A 99 28.84 18.05 22.26
N ASN A 100 28.64 18.30 20.97
CA ASN A 100 27.41 18.90 20.44
C ASN A 100 26.19 18.05 20.76
N ALA A 101 26.27 16.72 20.57
CA ALA A 101 25.19 15.79 20.92
C ALA A 101 24.88 15.84 22.43
N VAL A 102 25.89 15.75 23.30
CA VAL A 102 25.70 15.83 24.76
C VAL A 102 25.04 17.16 25.18
N ILE A 103 25.50 18.29 24.63
CA ILE A 103 24.90 19.60 24.91
C ILE A 103 23.44 19.61 24.45
N HIS A 104 23.16 19.09 23.25
CA HIS A 104 21.80 19.02 22.72
C HIS A 104 20.89 18.17 23.61
N TYR A 105 21.30 16.97 23.98
CA TYR A 105 20.47 16.07 24.80
C TYR A 105 20.14 16.64 26.19
N VAL A 106 21.05 17.42 26.76
CA VAL A 106 20.84 18.04 28.08
C VAL A 106 20.03 19.34 27.99
N THR A 107 20.18 20.12 26.91
CA THR A 107 19.69 21.51 26.85
C THR A 107 18.68 21.79 25.74
N LEU A 108 18.49 20.85 24.81
CA LEU A 108 17.78 20.99 23.54
C LEU A 108 18.30 22.12 22.64
N ARG A 109 19.49 22.65 22.91
CA ARG A 109 20.13 23.67 22.06
C ARG A 109 20.81 23.00 20.89
N LEU A 110 20.63 23.57 19.70
CA LEU A 110 21.36 23.18 18.49
C LEU A 110 22.69 23.93 18.41
N PRO A 111 23.73 23.33 17.80
CA PRO A 111 24.99 24.01 17.56
C PRO A 111 24.76 25.21 16.63
N VAL A 112 25.50 26.29 16.87
CA VAL A 112 25.39 27.51 16.05
C VAL A 112 26.57 27.54 15.09
N SER A 113 26.28 27.53 13.79
CA SER A 113 27.27 27.71 12.72
C SER A 113 26.81 28.74 11.71
N LYS A 114 27.76 29.42 11.08
CA LYS A 114 27.48 30.34 9.97
C LYS A 114 26.95 29.52 8.79
N ILE A 115 25.80 29.90 8.26
CA ILE A 115 25.23 29.29 7.05
C ILE A 115 26.05 29.76 5.86
N GLU A 116 26.55 28.81 5.08
CA GLU A 116 27.30 29.07 3.86
C GLU A 116 26.35 29.18 2.65
N GLU A 117 26.75 29.99 1.67
CA GLU A 117 26.03 30.12 0.41
C GLU A 117 26.24 28.86 -0.43
N ARG A 118 25.15 28.33 -1.00
CA ARG A 118 25.16 27.10 -1.79
C ARG A 118 25.12 27.42 -3.27
N LEU A 119 25.80 26.59 -4.05
CA LEU A 119 25.66 26.63 -5.50
C LEU A 119 24.25 26.15 -5.89
N PRO A 120 23.66 26.72 -6.95
CA PRO A 120 22.38 26.24 -7.45
C PRO A 120 22.50 24.78 -7.92
N LEU A 121 21.38 24.07 -7.92
CA LEU A 121 21.31 22.73 -8.51
C LEU A 121 21.69 22.79 -10.00
N LEU A 122 22.71 22.01 -10.37
CA LEU A 122 23.17 21.89 -11.77
C LEU A 122 22.67 20.60 -12.44
N ASP A 123 22.06 19.72 -11.65
CA ASP A 123 21.56 18.41 -12.10
C ASP A 123 20.38 18.60 -13.08
N SER A 124 20.38 17.83 -14.18
CA SER A 124 19.21 17.73 -15.06
C SER A 124 18.17 16.82 -14.42
N VAL A 125 16.91 17.27 -14.36
CA VAL A 125 15.82 16.53 -13.72
C VAL A 125 14.70 16.30 -14.73
N ASP A 126 14.25 15.05 -14.81
CA ASP A 126 13.06 14.70 -15.59
C ASP A 126 11.81 15.23 -14.90
N LEU A 127 11.10 16.12 -15.60
CA LEU A 127 9.92 16.79 -15.06
C LEU A 127 8.68 15.92 -15.20
N LYS A 128 7.88 15.86 -14.14
CA LYS A 128 6.58 15.19 -14.13
C LYS A 128 5.55 16.07 -14.82
N VAL A 129 4.94 15.56 -15.87
CA VAL A 129 3.93 16.30 -16.65
C VAL A 129 2.59 16.27 -15.90
N ILE A 130 2.03 17.45 -15.64
CA ILE A 130 0.66 17.64 -15.16
C ILE A 130 -0.23 17.86 -16.37
N ASP A 131 -1.25 17.02 -16.51
CA ASP A 131 -2.10 16.97 -17.69
C ASP A 131 -3.50 17.51 -17.43
N LEU A 132 -4.22 17.82 -18.52
CA LEU A 132 -5.61 18.23 -18.47
C LEU A 132 -6.50 16.99 -18.24
N GLY A 133 -7.45 17.09 -17.32
CA GLY A 133 -8.44 16.05 -17.07
C GLY A 133 -9.87 16.56 -17.16
N SER A 134 -10.81 15.63 -17.32
CA SER A 134 -12.25 15.92 -17.36
C SER A 134 -12.99 15.51 -16.09
N GLU A 135 -14.23 15.99 -15.91
CA GLU A 135 -15.10 15.50 -14.83
C GLU A 135 -15.48 14.02 -15.01
N GLU A 136 -15.62 13.57 -16.25
CA GLU A 136 -15.93 12.18 -16.59
C GLU A 136 -14.80 11.25 -16.16
N ASP A 137 -13.55 11.64 -16.45
CA ASP A 137 -12.37 10.88 -16.01
C ASP A 137 -12.24 10.83 -14.49
N PHE A 138 -12.53 11.94 -13.80
CA PHE A 138 -12.54 11.97 -12.34
C PHE A 138 -13.60 11.02 -11.77
N ASN A 139 -14.82 11.05 -12.30
CA ASN A 139 -15.89 10.15 -11.88
C ASN A 139 -15.54 8.68 -12.18
N LYS A 140 -14.91 8.41 -13.32
CA LYS A 140 -14.41 7.09 -13.68
C LYS A 140 -13.35 6.61 -12.69
N MET A 141 -12.39 7.44 -12.30
CA MET A 141 -11.38 7.13 -11.29
C MET A 141 -12.03 6.78 -9.93
N ILE A 142 -13.01 7.56 -9.48
CA ILE A 142 -13.77 7.26 -8.24
C ILE A 142 -14.56 5.94 -8.39
N SER A 143 -15.13 5.67 -9.55
CA SER A 143 -15.83 4.40 -9.84
C SER A 143 -14.89 3.20 -9.79
N GLN A 144 -13.67 3.32 -10.33
CA GLN A 144 -12.64 2.27 -10.27
C GLN A 144 -12.17 2.00 -8.84
N LEU A 145 -12.01 3.07 -8.05
CA LEU A 145 -11.75 2.99 -6.60
C LEU A 145 -12.82 2.18 -5.85
N ILE A 146 -14.09 2.49 -6.12
CA ILE A 146 -15.23 1.78 -5.51
C ILE A 146 -15.28 0.32 -5.97
N SER A 147 -14.97 0.07 -7.25
CA SER A 147 -14.97 -1.25 -7.88
C SER A 147 -13.76 -2.12 -7.51
N ALA A 148 -12.84 -1.60 -6.68
CA ALA A 148 -11.64 -2.34 -6.30
C ALA A 148 -11.97 -3.70 -5.67
N ASN A 149 -11.38 -4.77 -6.23
CA ASN A 149 -11.54 -6.15 -5.79
C ASN A 149 -10.63 -6.53 -4.59
N SER A 150 -9.88 -5.55 -4.09
CA SER A 150 -9.03 -5.67 -2.89
C SER A 150 -9.33 -4.54 -1.90
N SER A 151 -8.78 -4.64 -0.68
CA SER A 151 -8.92 -3.59 0.33
C SER A 151 -8.20 -2.31 -0.10
N ILE A 152 -8.92 -1.18 -0.06
CA ILE A 152 -8.40 0.17 -0.35
C ILE A 152 -7.74 0.82 0.87
N SER A 153 -6.89 1.84 0.63
CA SER A 153 -6.16 2.58 1.66
C SER A 153 -7.06 3.53 2.47
N SER A 154 -6.54 4.11 3.55
CA SER A 154 -7.23 5.19 4.30
C SER A 154 -7.43 6.46 3.47
N THR A 155 -6.47 6.76 2.59
CA THR A 155 -6.56 7.92 1.68
C THR A 155 -7.67 7.71 0.66
N ASP A 156 -7.76 6.53 0.06
CA ASP A 156 -8.82 6.20 -0.89
C ASP A 156 -10.21 6.29 -0.25
N LYS A 157 -10.35 5.84 1.00
CA LYS A 157 -11.61 5.97 1.75
C LYS A 157 -12.01 7.44 1.91
N THR A 158 -11.04 8.30 2.23
CA THR A 158 -11.26 9.74 2.39
C THR A 158 -11.67 10.39 1.05
N ASP A 159 -11.05 9.97 -0.05
CA ASP A 159 -11.39 10.46 -1.39
C ASP A 159 -12.80 10.06 -1.81
N ILE A 160 -13.17 8.79 -1.59
CA ILE A 160 -14.51 8.27 -1.90
C ILE A 160 -15.56 8.96 -1.03
N GLU A 161 -15.29 9.13 0.27
CA GLU A 161 -16.18 9.85 1.17
C GLU A 161 -16.38 11.30 0.72
N TRP A 162 -15.29 11.99 0.37
CA TRP A 162 -15.35 13.34 -0.18
C TRP A 162 -16.22 13.40 -1.44
N ALA A 163 -16.01 12.48 -2.39
CA ALA A 163 -16.79 12.41 -3.63
C ALA A 163 -18.28 12.13 -3.38
N ILE A 164 -18.62 11.22 -2.46
CA ILE A 164 -20.01 10.91 -2.10
C ILE A 164 -20.70 12.12 -1.44
N THR A 165 -20.00 12.84 -0.57
CA THR A 165 -20.56 13.98 0.15
C THR A 165 -20.74 15.21 -0.75
N HIS A 166 -19.85 15.43 -1.72
CA HIS A 166 -19.83 16.65 -2.55
C HIS A 166 -20.49 16.49 -3.92
N THR A 167 -20.96 15.29 -4.27
CA THR A 167 -21.69 15.05 -5.51
C THR A 167 -23.18 14.84 -5.23
N GLU A 168 -24.03 15.57 -5.95
CA GLU A 168 -25.49 15.45 -5.79
C GLU A 168 -25.99 14.08 -6.27
N ASP A 169 -25.68 13.75 -7.52
CA ASP A 169 -26.01 12.49 -8.16
C ASP A 169 -24.81 11.53 -8.12
N VAL A 170 -24.82 10.63 -7.13
CA VAL A 170 -23.77 9.61 -6.97
C VAL A 170 -23.81 8.51 -8.04
N SER A 171 -24.85 8.44 -8.87
CA SER A 171 -24.96 7.43 -9.92
C SER A 171 -23.92 7.63 -11.03
N CYS A 172 -23.32 8.82 -11.14
CA CYS A 172 -22.25 9.10 -12.10
C CYS A 172 -20.95 8.32 -11.84
N PHE A 173 -20.75 7.79 -10.63
CA PHE A 173 -19.57 6.97 -10.28
C PHE A 173 -19.87 5.72 -9.46
N LEU A 174 -21.12 5.44 -9.10
CA LEU A 174 -21.46 4.24 -8.34
C LEU A 174 -21.66 3.03 -9.28
N PRO A 175 -20.82 1.98 -9.21
CA PRO A 175 -21.00 0.79 -10.02
C PRO A 175 -22.19 -0.05 -9.53
N ASN A 176 -22.68 -0.93 -10.41
CA ASN A 176 -23.77 -1.87 -10.08
C ASN A 176 -23.38 -2.89 -8.99
N VAL A 177 -22.09 -3.21 -8.88
CA VAL A 177 -21.55 -4.19 -7.94
C VAL A 177 -20.32 -3.61 -7.25
N ILE A 178 -20.22 -3.84 -5.94
CA ILE A 178 -19.02 -3.58 -5.16
C ILE A 178 -18.44 -4.92 -4.72
N PRO A 179 -17.36 -5.40 -5.36
CA PRO A 179 -16.95 -6.79 -5.23
C PRO A 179 -16.32 -7.09 -3.86
N HIS A 180 -15.46 -6.19 -3.37
CA HIS A 180 -14.76 -6.37 -2.10
C HIS A 180 -15.66 -6.03 -0.89
N LYS A 181 -15.86 -7.00 0.01
CA LYS A 181 -16.84 -6.90 1.10
C LYS A 181 -16.54 -5.81 2.13
N GLU A 182 -15.25 -5.53 2.40
CA GLU A 182 -14.89 -4.45 3.33
C GLU A 182 -15.15 -3.08 2.70
N ASN A 183 -14.85 -2.91 1.40
CA ASN A 183 -15.08 -1.66 0.68
C ASN A 183 -16.58 -1.41 0.57
N MET A 184 -17.34 -2.43 0.16
CA MET A 184 -18.80 -2.40 0.09
C MET A 184 -19.43 -1.94 1.40
N SER A 185 -19.01 -2.50 2.53
CA SER A 185 -19.58 -2.14 3.83
C SER A 185 -19.27 -0.69 4.24
N PHE A 186 -18.07 -0.20 3.93
CA PHE A 186 -17.68 1.19 4.15
C PHE A 186 -18.51 2.14 3.27
N ILE A 187 -18.52 1.90 1.96
CA ILE A 187 -19.16 2.78 0.96
C ILE A 187 -20.66 2.87 1.20
N ILE A 188 -21.33 1.73 1.41
CA ILE A 188 -22.76 1.72 1.74
C ILE A 188 -23.03 2.41 3.09
N GLY A 189 -22.12 2.27 4.06
CA GLY A 189 -22.18 3.02 5.32
C GLY A 189 -22.17 4.53 5.09
N VAL A 190 -21.22 5.04 4.30
CA VAL A 190 -21.11 6.47 3.95
C VAL A 190 -22.37 6.94 3.20
N LEU A 191 -22.86 6.17 2.23
CA LEU A 191 -24.07 6.49 1.48
C LEU A 191 -25.31 6.58 2.39
N LEU A 192 -25.46 5.67 3.36
CA LEU A 192 -26.57 5.68 4.32
C LEU A 192 -26.48 6.89 5.27
N ILE A 193 -25.28 7.21 5.77
CA ILE A 193 -25.05 8.37 6.65
C ILE A 193 -25.41 9.67 5.92
N ASN A 194 -25.00 9.81 4.66
CA ASN A 194 -25.28 10.97 3.81
C ASN A 194 -26.67 10.93 3.15
N ARG A 195 -27.51 9.92 3.43
CA ARG A 195 -28.85 9.73 2.87
C ARG A 195 -28.90 9.67 1.33
N LYS A 196 -27.84 9.16 0.72
CA LYS A 196 -27.67 9.00 -0.73
C LYS A 196 -28.15 7.64 -1.25
N ILE A 197 -28.54 6.72 -0.36
CA ILE A 197 -29.13 5.42 -0.70
C ILE A 197 -30.26 5.07 0.28
N SER A 198 -31.30 4.39 -0.19
CA SER A 198 -32.36 3.86 0.67
C SER A 198 -31.94 2.55 1.35
N ALA A 199 -32.58 2.21 2.47
CA ALA A 199 -32.32 0.96 3.18
C ALA A 199 -32.61 -0.28 2.31
N ASP A 200 -33.67 -0.26 1.51
CA ASP A 200 -34.05 -1.39 0.64
C ASP A 200 -33.05 -1.57 -0.52
N ALA A 201 -32.51 -0.48 -1.06
CA ALA A 201 -31.46 -0.55 -2.07
C ALA A 201 -30.14 -1.06 -1.46
N ALA A 202 -29.79 -0.58 -0.26
CA ALA A 202 -28.60 -1.03 0.46
C ALA A 202 -28.65 -2.52 0.84
N ALA A 203 -29.83 -3.07 1.13
CA ALA A 203 -29.99 -4.47 1.56
C ALA A 203 -29.43 -5.48 0.55
N LYS A 204 -29.48 -5.16 -0.76
CA LYS A 204 -29.04 -6.05 -1.85
C LYS A 204 -27.54 -6.39 -1.81
N TYR A 205 -26.73 -5.58 -1.11
CA TYR A 205 -25.28 -5.75 -1.05
C TYR A 205 -24.82 -6.75 0.03
N PHE A 206 -25.66 -7.03 1.03
CA PHE A 206 -25.29 -7.84 2.19
C PHE A 206 -25.80 -9.27 2.06
N LYS A 207 -24.87 -10.23 1.92
CA LYS A 207 -25.19 -11.65 1.71
C LYS A 207 -24.84 -12.54 2.90
N THR A 208 -23.91 -12.11 3.75
CA THR A 208 -23.39 -12.89 4.88
C THR A 208 -23.54 -12.13 6.20
N ALA A 209 -23.56 -12.86 7.33
CA ALA A 209 -23.65 -12.18 8.62
C ALA A 209 -22.41 -11.30 8.87
N THR A 210 -21.23 -11.74 8.40
CA THR A 210 -20.01 -10.94 8.51
C THR A 210 -20.13 -9.59 7.79
N ASP A 211 -20.80 -9.54 6.63
CA ASP A 211 -21.03 -8.27 5.93
C ASP A 211 -21.95 -7.34 6.75
N VAL A 212 -22.98 -7.88 7.38
CA VAL A 212 -23.86 -7.10 8.29
C VAL A 212 -23.10 -6.57 9.51
N LEU A 213 -22.17 -7.36 10.06
CA LEU A 213 -21.29 -6.88 11.13
C LEU A 213 -20.45 -5.69 10.68
N ARG A 214 -19.86 -5.78 9.48
CA ARG A 214 -19.05 -4.68 8.92
C ARG A 214 -19.88 -3.43 8.67
N LEU A 215 -21.12 -3.56 8.21
CA LEU A 215 -22.02 -2.41 8.09
C LEU A 215 -22.29 -1.76 9.45
N ALA A 216 -22.59 -2.55 10.48
CA ALA A 216 -22.81 -2.01 11.82
C ALA A 216 -21.55 -1.29 12.37
N VAL A 217 -20.36 -1.80 12.02
CA VAL A 217 -19.08 -1.15 12.31
C VAL A 217 -18.92 0.16 11.54
N ALA A 218 -19.19 0.16 10.23
CA ALA A 218 -19.12 1.36 9.38
C ALA A 218 -20.05 2.48 9.90
N LEU A 219 -21.30 2.13 10.22
CA LEU A 219 -22.28 3.06 10.80
C LEU A 219 -21.92 3.57 12.20
N SER A 220 -20.92 2.96 12.84
CA SER A 220 -20.35 3.37 14.12
C SER A 220 -18.95 3.96 13.98
N GLU A 221 -18.54 4.34 12.76
CA GLU A 221 -17.23 4.96 12.46
C GLU A 221 -16.03 4.09 12.91
N GLY A 222 -16.19 2.76 12.87
CA GLY A 222 -15.15 1.80 13.24
C GLY A 222 -14.40 1.19 12.05
N ASP A 223 -13.40 0.35 12.36
CA ASP A 223 -12.62 -0.38 11.35
C ASP A 223 -13.42 -1.55 10.72
N VAL A 224 -13.97 -1.32 9.52
CA VAL A 224 -14.67 -2.31 8.69
C VAL A 224 -13.84 -3.56 8.33
N SER A 225 -12.52 -3.50 8.52
CA SER A 225 -11.64 -4.64 8.32
C SER A 225 -11.77 -5.70 9.41
N LEU A 226 -12.44 -5.33 10.53
CA LEU A 226 -12.63 -6.16 11.70
C LEU A 226 -11.29 -6.50 12.39
N ALA A 227 -10.21 -5.72 12.19
CA ALA A 227 -8.95 -5.95 12.89
C ALA A 227 -9.02 -5.38 14.32
N SER A 228 -9.48 -4.14 14.48
CA SER A 228 -9.59 -3.50 15.80
C SER A 228 -10.94 -3.74 16.48
N SER A 229 -11.01 -3.48 17.79
CA SER A 229 -12.28 -3.47 18.53
C SER A 229 -13.08 -2.22 18.21
N VAL A 230 -14.41 -2.36 18.09
CA VAL A 230 -15.33 -1.24 17.82
C VAL A 230 -16.17 -0.91 19.04
N ARG A 231 -16.43 0.38 19.25
CA ARG A 231 -17.49 0.86 20.14
C ARG A 231 -18.72 1.18 19.28
N PHE A 232 -19.70 0.29 19.28
CA PHE A 232 -20.94 0.50 18.52
C PHE A 232 -21.72 1.71 19.04
N LYS A 233 -22.28 2.50 18.11
CA LYS A 233 -23.25 3.55 18.45
C LYS A 233 -24.56 2.94 18.94
N LYS A 234 -25.40 3.75 19.57
CA LYS A 234 -26.79 3.36 19.84
C LYS A 234 -27.58 3.40 18.53
N PHE A 235 -28.06 2.24 18.08
CA PHE A 235 -28.95 2.17 16.93
C PHE A 235 -30.40 2.47 17.32
N ASN A 236 -31.09 3.27 16.52
CA ASN A 236 -32.50 3.54 16.67
C ASN A 236 -33.35 2.31 16.26
N ARG A 237 -34.66 2.32 16.57
CA ARG A 237 -35.54 1.15 16.28
C ARG A 237 -35.58 0.78 14.79
N ALA A 238 -35.48 1.75 13.88
CA ALA A 238 -35.48 1.47 12.44
C ALA A 238 -34.16 0.80 12.02
N GLU A 239 -33.01 1.32 12.46
CA GLU A 239 -31.68 0.73 12.21
C GLU A 239 -31.56 -0.68 12.80
N ARG A 240 -32.09 -0.92 14.01
CA ARG A 240 -32.11 -2.27 14.61
C ARG A 240 -32.87 -3.26 13.75
N ARG A 241 -34.09 -2.90 13.34
CA ARG A 241 -34.92 -3.77 12.48
C ARG A 241 -34.28 -4.00 11.13
N PHE A 242 -33.60 -3.00 10.58
CA PHE A 242 -32.86 -3.13 9.34
C PHE A 242 -31.73 -4.14 9.47
N LEU A 243 -30.81 -3.96 10.44
CA LEU A 243 -29.68 -4.87 10.65
C LEU A 243 -30.13 -6.31 10.98
N LEU A 244 -31.15 -6.47 11.83
CA LEU A 244 -31.73 -7.79 12.13
C LEU A 244 -32.42 -8.41 10.91
N GLY A 245 -33.07 -7.60 10.07
CA GLY A 245 -33.66 -8.04 8.82
C GLY A 245 -32.63 -8.54 7.81
N LEU A 246 -31.48 -7.86 7.70
CA LEU A 246 -30.36 -8.33 6.87
C LEU A 246 -29.82 -9.67 7.37
N LEU A 247 -29.68 -9.83 8.70
CA LEU A 247 -29.25 -11.10 9.29
C LEU A 247 -30.21 -12.24 8.98
N GLU A 248 -31.52 -11.99 9.06
CA GLU A 248 -32.54 -13.02 8.84
C GLU A 248 -32.50 -13.60 7.42
N GLN A 249 -32.03 -12.81 6.45
CA GLN A 249 -31.89 -13.20 5.05
C GLN A 249 -30.58 -13.93 4.76
N CYS A 250 -29.61 -13.91 5.67
CA CYS A 250 -28.34 -14.59 5.50
C CYS A 250 -28.49 -16.11 5.65
N GLY A 251 -27.63 -16.88 4.96
CA GLY A 251 -27.59 -18.34 5.04
C GLY A 251 -27.02 -18.86 6.37
N ASN A 252 -25.71 -19.16 6.40
CA ASN A 252 -25.04 -19.76 7.57
C ASN A 252 -24.69 -18.74 8.68
N ILE A 253 -25.72 -18.07 9.23
CA ILE A 253 -25.59 -17.01 10.25
C ILE A 253 -24.69 -17.45 11.40
N THR A 254 -24.95 -18.62 11.98
CA THR A 254 -24.24 -19.09 13.17
C THR A 254 -22.75 -19.32 12.93
N GLU A 255 -22.37 -19.93 11.81
CA GLU A 255 -20.96 -20.21 11.48
C GLU A 255 -20.16 -18.90 11.34
N ASP A 256 -20.72 -17.93 10.63
CA ASP A 256 -20.13 -16.59 10.46
C ASP A 256 -20.03 -15.85 11.80
N MET A 257 -21.09 -15.93 12.61
CA MET A 257 -21.13 -15.27 13.91
C MET A 257 -20.10 -15.83 14.89
N LEU A 258 -19.84 -17.15 14.85
CA LEU A 258 -18.84 -17.79 15.71
C LEU A 258 -17.42 -17.25 15.47
N ARG A 259 -17.09 -16.85 14.23
CA ARG A 259 -15.77 -16.25 13.89
C ARG A 259 -15.50 -14.96 14.67
N TYR A 260 -16.55 -14.19 14.98
CA TYR A 260 -16.46 -12.90 15.70
C TYR A 260 -17.35 -12.88 16.95
N LYS A 261 -17.46 -14.02 17.63
CA LYS A 261 -18.42 -14.25 18.73
C LYS A 261 -18.55 -13.10 19.72
N LYS A 262 -17.43 -12.62 20.27
CA LYS A 262 -17.42 -11.55 21.28
C LYS A 262 -18.03 -10.24 20.74
N ARG A 263 -17.74 -9.89 19.49
CA ARG A 263 -18.29 -8.67 18.86
C ARG A 263 -19.78 -8.79 18.59
N TRP A 264 -20.23 -9.97 18.19
CA TRP A 264 -21.65 -10.25 18.03
C TRP A 264 -22.41 -10.16 19.35
N ILE A 265 -21.90 -10.74 20.43
CA ILE A 265 -22.54 -10.62 21.76
C ILE A 265 -22.74 -9.14 22.11
N ARG A 266 -21.69 -8.32 21.93
CA ARG A 266 -21.75 -6.87 22.17
C ARG A 266 -22.73 -6.13 21.28
N LEU A 267 -22.79 -6.45 19.99
CA LEU A 267 -23.76 -5.86 19.07
C LEU A 267 -25.20 -6.30 19.43
N GLY A 268 -25.40 -7.55 19.83
CA GLY A 268 -26.69 -8.10 20.24
C GLY A 268 -27.26 -7.47 21.51
N GLU A 269 -26.41 -6.93 22.39
CA GLU A 269 -26.84 -6.09 23.53
C GLU A 269 -27.51 -4.78 23.08
N ILE A 270 -27.21 -4.30 21.86
CA ILE A 270 -27.74 -3.05 21.29
C ILE A 270 -28.89 -3.32 20.34
N LEU A 271 -28.84 -4.41 19.57
CA LEU A 271 -29.88 -4.77 18.62
C LEU A 271 -31.13 -5.37 19.29
N HIS A 272 -31.00 -5.95 20.48
CA HIS A 272 -32.07 -6.62 21.22
C HIS A 272 -32.84 -7.66 20.38
N PRO A 273 -32.16 -8.69 19.82
CA PRO A 273 -32.80 -9.65 18.90
C PRO A 273 -34.00 -10.40 19.52
N ALA A 274 -34.02 -10.59 20.84
CA ALA A 274 -35.14 -11.24 21.55
C ALA A 274 -36.46 -10.45 21.47
N GLU A 275 -36.41 -9.11 21.40
CA GLU A 275 -37.60 -8.27 21.23
C GLU A 275 -38.29 -8.49 19.89
N TYR A 276 -37.55 -9.00 18.90
CA TYR A 276 -38.01 -9.20 17.52
C TYR A 276 -38.05 -10.68 17.10
N HIS A 277 -38.02 -11.63 18.06
CA HIS A 277 -37.91 -13.06 17.76
C HIS A 277 -39.04 -13.61 16.86
N THR A 278 -40.24 -13.04 16.93
CA THR A 278 -41.36 -13.42 16.05
C THR A 278 -41.12 -13.03 14.59
N ARG A 279 -40.40 -11.92 14.37
CA ARG A 279 -40.09 -11.39 13.03
C ARG A 279 -38.77 -11.92 12.48
N PHE A 280 -37.79 -12.15 13.35
CA PHE A 280 -36.44 -12.60 12.99
C PHE A 280 -36.02 -13.85 13.79
N PRO A 281 -36.73 -14.99 13.65
CA PRO A 281 -36.51 -16.18 14.46
C PRO A 281 -35.14 -16.83 14.22
N LYS A 282 -34.62 -16.87 12.98
CA LYS A 282 -33.31 -17.46 12.68
C LYS A 282 -32.19 -16.65 13.33
N THR A 283 -32.28 -15.32 13.21
CA THR A 283 -31.35 -14.38 13.81
C THR A 283 -31.35 -14.52 15.32
N HIS A 284 -32.53 -14.55 15.94
CA HIS A 284 -32.67 -14.74 17.38
C HIS A 284 -31.99 -16.04 17.86
N ARG A 285 -32.24 -17.16 17.17
CA ARG A 285 -31.63 -18.45 17.48
C ARG A 285 -30.10 -18.43 17.37
N ALA A 286 -29.54 -17.76 16.37
CA ALA A 286 -28.09 -17.62 16.22
C ALA A 286 -27.46 -16.86 17.41
N PHE A 287 -28.08 -15.77 17.86
CA PHE A 287 -27.64 -15.04 19.05
C PHE A 287 -27.75 -15.88 20.33
N GLU A 288 -28.80 -16.69 20.46
CA GLU A 288 -28.98 -17.61 21.59
C GLU A 288 -27.84 -18.64 21.66
N ILE A 289 -27.49 -19.27 20.53
CA ILE A 289 -26.36 -20.21 20.42
C ILE A 289 -25.06 -19.55 20.91
N LEU A 290 -24.80 -18.32 20.47
CA LEU A 290 -23.60 -17.58 20.85
C LEU A 290 -23.55 -17.26 22.35
N ARG A 291 -24.67 -16.79 22.92
CA ARG A 291 -24.76 -16.39 24.33
C ARG A 291 -24.68 -17.57 25.28
N ASN A 292 -25.29 -18.70 24.91
CA ASN A 292 -25.36 -19.90 25.73
C ASN A 292 -24.22 -20.90 25.45
N ASN A 293 -23.22 -20.53 24.64
CA ASN A 293 -22.08 -21.37 24.29
C ASN A 293 -22.47 -22.75 23.73
N ILE A 294 -23.57 -22.84 22.98
CA ILE A 294 -24.03 -24.11 22.39
C ILE A 294 -23.00 -24.56 21.35
N LYS A 295 -22.49 -25.79 21.48
CA LYS A 295 -21.46 -26.34 20.58
C LYS A 295 -22.05 -26.60 19.20
N VAL A 296 -21.38 -26.09 18.17
CA VAL A 296 -21.75 -26.28 16.76
C VAL A 296 -20.52 -26.76 16.00
N GLU A 297 -20.71 -27.78 15.18
CA GLU A 297 -19.66 -28.29 14.30
C GLU A 297 -19.51 -27.37 13.08
N THR A 298 -18.29 -26.90 12.81
CA THR A 298 -18.02 -25.96 11.71
C THR A 298 -17.39 -26.66 10.52
N PHE A 299 -17.52 -26.07 9.33
CA PHE A 299 -16.88 -26.57 8.11
C PHE A 299 -15.37 -26.75 8.26
N ASN A 300 -14.67 -25.73 8.78
CA ASN A 300 -13.22 -25.80 9.03
C ASN A 300 -12.87 -26.87 10.07
N GLY A 301 -13.71 -27.06 11.10
CA GLY A 301 -13.53 -28.12 12.08
C GLY A 301 -13.55 -29.52 11.44
N LYS A 302 -14.48 -29.75 10.51
CA LYS A 302 -14.56 -31.01 9.74
C LYS A 302 -13.34 -31.23 8.86
N ILE A 303 -12.88 -30.19 8.16
CA ILE A 303 -11.70 -30.27 7.29
C ILE A 303 -10.43 -30.55 8.11
N GLU A 304 -10.18 -29.80 9.18
CA GLU A 304 -8.98 -30.00 10.00
C GLU A 304 -8.98 -31.40 10.62
N ALA A 305 -10.13 -31.90 11.07
CA ALA A 305 -10.26 -33.28 11.53
C ALA A 305 -9.92 -34.30 10.43
N ALA A 306 -10.43 -34.11 9.21
CA ALA A 306 -10.12 -34.99 8.08
C ALA A 306 -8.62 -34.96 7.71
N LEU A 307 -8.02 -33.77 7.64
CA LEU A 307 -6.60 -33.60 7.33
C LEU A 307 -5.68 -34.23 8.39
N LEU A 308 -5.98 -34.04 9.68
CA LEU A 308 -5.22 -34.64 10.79
C LEU A 308 -5.26 -36.17 10.75
N ASN A 309 -6.41 -36.74 10.39
CA ASN A 309 -6.59 -38.18 10.23
C ASN A 309 -6.11 -38.73 8.87
N ARG A 310 -5.53 -37.87 8.01
CA ARG A 310 -5.15 -38.19 6.62
C ARG A 310 -6.30 -38.77 5.78
N ASP A 311 -7.54 -38.40 6.09
CA ASP A 311 -8.71 -38.75 5.30
C ASP A 311 -8.85 -37.76 4.13
N ILE A 312 -8.07 -38.02 3.09
CA ILE A 312 -8.01 -37.18 1.88
C ILE A 312 -9.35 -37.17 1.15
N MET A 313 -10.08 -38.29 1.14
CA MET A 313 -11.37 -38.38 0.45
C MET A 313 -12.40 -37.44 1.08
N THR A 314 -12.54 -37.46 2.41
CA THR A 314 -13.45 -36.55 3.12
C THR A 314 -13.00 -35.10 2.98
N ALA A 315 -11.70 -34.80 3.15
CA ALA A 315 -11.18 -33.44 2.99
C ALA A 315 -11.44 -32.88 1.58
N LYS A 316 -11.17 -33.67 0.54
CA LYS A 316 -11.40 -33.31 -0.86
C LYS A 316 -12.88 -33.05 -1.13
N ASN A 317 -13.78 -33.95 -0.72
CA ASN A 317 -15.22 -33.80 -0.91
C ASN A 317 -15.79 -32.55 -0.23
N LEU A 318 -15.30 -32.22 0.98
CA LEU A 318 -15.68 -30.98 1.66
C LEU A 318 -15.16 -29.76 0.90
N LEU A 319 -13.88 -29.75 0.49
CA LEU A 319 -13.25 -28.63 -0.21
C LEU A 319 -13.88 -28.36 -1.59
N LYS A 320 -14.43 -29.37 -2.28
CA LYS A 320 -15.18 -29.17 -3.54
C LYS A 320 -16.35 -28.19 -3.39
N THR A 321 -16.95 -28.11 -2.21
CA THR A 321 -18.05 -27.18 -1.92
C THR A 321 -17.60 -25.72 -1.74
N ARG A 322 -16.29 -25.49 -1.56
CA ARG A 322 -15.68 -24.16 -1.39
C ARG A 322 -14.42 -24.03 -2.27
N PRO A 323 -14.55 -23.75 -3.58
CA PRO A 323 -13.45 -23.77 -4.54
C PRO A 323 -12.24 -22.92 -4.15
N GLY A 324 -12.48 -21.72 -3.60
CA GLY A 324 -11.39 -20.85 -3.13
C GLY A 324 -10.64 -21.40 -1.91
N GLU A 325 -11.27 -22.20 -1.05
CA GLU A 325 -10.59 -22.90 0.04
C GLU A 325 -9.83 -24.13 -0.50
N PHE A 326 -10.38 -24.83 -1.51
CA PHE A 326 -9.68 -25.91 -2.21
C PHE A 326 -8.37 -25.40 -2.81
N ALA A 327 -8.40 -24.34 -3.62
CA ALA A 327 -7.22 -23.75 -4.24
C ALA A 327 -6.11 -23.46 -3.23
N ARG A 328 -6.47 -22.86 -2.07
CA ARG A 328 -5.52 -22.52 -1.00
C ARG A 328 -4.96 -23.73 -0.24
N ARG A 329 -5.61 -24.89 -0.34
CA ARG A 329 -5.20 -26.15 0.30
C ARG A 329 -4.65 -27.17 -0.68
N LEU A 330 -4.60 -26.87 -1.98
CA LEU A 330 -4.17 -27.79 -3.03
C LEU A 330 -2.77 -28.36 -2.77
N ASP A 331 -1.80 -27.48 -2.49
CA ASP A 331 -0.43 -27.88 -2.11
C ASP A 331 -0.43 -28.86 -0.92
N HIS A 332 -1.21 -28.56 0.13
CA HIS A 332 -1.28 -29.40 1.31
C HIS A 332 -1.85 -30.78 1.01
N LEU A 333 -2.93 -30.85 0.21
CA LEU A 333 -3.52 -32.12 -0.21
C LEU A 333 -2.53 -32.97 -1.00
N ILE A 334 -1.82 -32.38 -1.98
CA ILE A 334 -0.82 -33.08 -2.79
C ILE A 334 0.28 -33.65 -1.90
N ARG A 335 0.79 -32.87 -0.94
CA ARG A 335 1.83 -33.34 0.00
C ARG A 335 1.38 -34.49 0.89
N LEU A 336 0.09 -34.59 1.21
CA LEU A 336 -0.43 -35.68 2.04
C LEU A 336 -0.61 -36.99 1.26
N CYS A 337 -0.61 -36.95 -0.07
CA CYS A 337 -0.76 -38.15 -0.92
C CYS A 337 0.50 -39.02 -1.02
N SER A 338 1.68 -38.51 -0.64
CA SER A 338 2.98 -39.24 -0.61
C SER A 338 3.19 -40.18 -1.80
N ASP A 339 3.66 -39.62 -2.93
CA ASP A 339 4.07 -40.26 -4.20
C ASP A 339 3.08 -41.22 -4.89
N LYS A 340 1.85 -41.38 -4.37
CA LYS A 340 0.78 -42.09 -5.09
C LYS A 340 0.23 -41.22 -6.21
N SER A 341 0.81 -41.35 -7.40
CA SER A 341 0.44 -40.59 -8.59
C SER A 341 -1.07 -40.57 -8.85
N THR A 342 -1.76 -41.71 -8.68
CA THR A 342 -3.23 -41.82 -8.86
C THR A 342 -4.03 -40.91 -7.93
N ASP A 343 -3.65 -40.79 -6.65
CA ASP A 343 -4.38 -39.95 -5.70
C ASP A 343 -4.22 -38.45 -6.02
N VAL A 344 -3.03 -38.07 -6.48
CA VAL A 344 -2.76 -36.70 -6.93
C VAL A 344 -3.58 -36.37 -8.18
N PHE A 345 -3.62 -37.25 -9.18
CA PHE A 345 -4.45 -37.05 -10.37
C PHE A 345 -5.94 -36.91 -10.03
N ASN A 346 -6.46 -37.73 -9.11
CA ASN A 346 -7.84 -37.62 -8.63
C ASN A 346 -8.13 -36.27 -7.94
N ILE A 347 -7.16 -35.66 -7.25
CA ILE A 347 -7.30 -34.33 -6.66
C ILE A 347 -7.32 -33.26 -7.75
N LEU A 348 -6.43 -33.37 -8.73
CA LEU A 348 -6.34 -32.41 -9.84
C LEU A 348 -7.60 -32.43 -10.71
N GLU A 349 -8.16 -33.60 -10.99
CA GLU A 349 -9.43 -33.74 -11.72
C GLU A 349 -10.59 -33.06 -10.98
N ASP A 350 -10.71 -33.31 -9.68
CA ASP A 350 -11.73 -32.66 -8.85
C ASP A 350 -11.55 -31.15 -8.79
N PHE A 351 -10.29 -30.69 -8.69
CA PHE A 351 -9.99 -29.26 -8.72
C PHE A 351 -10.34 -28.64 -10.09
N LEU A 352 -10.01 -29.32 -11.19
CA LEU A 352 -10.36 -28.89 -12.54
C LEU A 352 -11.87 -28.72 -12.72
N SER A 353 -12.68 -29.61 -12.13
CA SER A 353 -14.15 -29.51 -12.21
C SER A 353 -14.74 -28.26 -11.54
N ILE A 354 -14.00 -27.61 -10.64
CA ILE A 354 -14.47 -26.46 -9.87
C ILE A 354 -13.62 -25.19 -10.08
N ILE A 355 -12.52 -25.27 -10.83
CA ILE A 355 -11.52 -24.19 -10.96
C ILE A 355 -12.13 -22.91 -11.54
N GLY A 356 -13.13 -23.03 -12.41
CA GLY A 356 -13.84 -21.89 -12.99
C GLY A 356 -14.52 -20.97 -11.96
N ASN A 357 -14.83 -21.51 -10.77
CA ASN A 357 -15.42 -20.76 -9.65
C ASN A 357 -14.38 -20.18 -8.69
N VAL A 358 -13.08 -20.31 -8.98
CA VAL A 358 -11.99 -19.71 -8.21
C VAL A 358 -11.71 -18.32 -8.76
N SER A 359 -11.74 -17.32 -7.87
CA SER A 359 -11.51 -15.91 -8.23
C SER A 359 -10.14 -15.68 -8.87
N THR A 360 -10.05 -14.74 -9.81
CA THR A 360 -8.82 -14.36 -10.54
C THR A 360 -7.62 -14.13 -9.60
N PRO A 361 -7.75 -13.39 -8.48
CA PRO A 361 -6.63 -13.17 -7.58
C PRO A 361 -6.03 -14.46 -7.00
N VAL A 362 -6.87 -15.45 -6.71
CA VAL A 362 -6.44 -16.73 -6.13
C VAL A 362 -5.75 -17.59 -7.18
N LEU A 363 -6.25 -17.60 -8.42
CA LEU A 363 -5.61 -18.32 -9.52
C LEU A 363 -4.22 -17.75 -9.81
N LEU A 364 -4.07 -16.43 -9.87
CA LEU A 364 -2.75 -15.80 -10.07
C LEU A 364 -1.78 -16.16 -8.95
N GLN A 365 -2.21 -16.09 -7.69
CA GLN A 365 -1.39 -16.50 -6.54
C GLN A 365 -1.00 -17.98 -6.61
N LEU A 366 -1.91 -18.85 -7.04
CA LEU A 366 -1.66 -20.28 -7.20
C LEU A 366 -0.64 -20.53 -8.33
N THR A 367 -0.77 -19.83 -9.46
CA THR A 367 0.19 -19.87 -10.57
C THR A 367 1.59 -19.48 -10.09
N ALA A 368 1.74 -18.32 -9.43
CA ALA A 368 3.04 -17.87 -8.93
C ALA A 368 3.63 -18.83 -7.89
N HIS A 369 2.79 -19.37 -6.98
CA HIS A 369 3.22 -20.38 -6.00
C HIS A 369 3.79 -21.63 -6.67
N PHE A 370 3.07 -22.21 -7.65
CA PHE A 370 3.52 -23.45 -8.29
C PHE A 370 4.67 -23.26 -9.29
N LYS A 371 4.81 -22.09 -9.93
CA LYS A 371 5.99 -21.75 -10.75
C LYS A 371 7.29 -21.76 -9.94
N HIS A 372 7.22 -21.37 -8.67
CA HIS A 372 8.38 -21.20 -7.79
C HIS A 372 8.37 -22.17 -6.60
N ARG A 373 7.55 -23.23 -6.68
CA ARG A 373 7.28 -24.09 -5.53
C ARG A 373 8.52 -24.83 -5.04
N ASN A 374 9.38 -25.21 -5.97
CA ASN A 374 10.59 -25.98 -5.70
C ASN A 374 11.85 -25.10 -5.62
N ASP A 375 11.70 -23.76 -5.66
CA ASP A 375 12.80 -22.83 -5.51
C ASP A 375 13.47 -23.02 -4.14
N LYS A 376 14.81 -23.01 -4.14
CA LYS A 376 15.64 -23.24 -2.95
C LYS A 376 15.71 -21.99 -2.06
N ASN A 377 14.58 -21.58 -1.53
CA ASN A 377 14.49 -20.52 -0.53
C ASN A 377 14.75 -21.11 0.86
N GLU A 378 15.65 -20.49 1.63
CA GLU A 378 15.99 -20.89 3.02
C GLU A 378 14.75 -20.81 3.94
N PHE A 379 13.94 -19.76 3.77
CA PHE A 379 12.75 -19.50 4.57
C PHE A 379 11.50 -19.30 3.71
N ARG A 380 10.35 -19.71 4.27
CA ARG A 380 9.02 -19.28 3.85
C ARG A 380 8.57 -18.15 4.75
N THR A 381 8.28 -17.00 4.16
CA THR A 381 7.87 -15.82 4.91
C THR A 381 6.36 -15.61 4.88
N PHE A 382 5.79 -15.30 6.04
CA PHE A 382 4.38 -15.01 6.22
C PHE A 382 4.20 -13.61 6.81
N PHE A 383 3.25 -12.86 6.24
CA PHE A 383 2.84 -11.54 6.75
C PHE A 383 1.42 -11.64 7.33
N PRO A 384 1.25 -11.70 8.66
CA PRO A 384 -0.04 -11.84 9.30
C PRO A 384 -1.01 -10.70 8.94
N LYS A 385 -2.27 -11.06 8.70
CA LYS A 385 -3.32 -10.10 8.32
C LYS A 385 -3.49 -9.03 9.39
N GLY A 386 -3.42 -7.76 8.99
CA GLY A 386 -3.60 -6.60 9.88
C GLY A 386 -2.43 -6.34 10.82
N ASN A 387 -1.35 -7.13 10.74
CA ASN A 387 -0.15 -6.93 11.53
C ASN A 387 1.09 -7.28 10.71
N VAL A 388 1.37 -6.42 9.72
CA VAL A 388 2.54 -6.52 8.85
C VAL A 388 3.86 -6.32 9.61
N ALA A 389 3.79 -5.86 10.87
CA ALA A 389 4.92 -5.81 11.79
C ALA A 389 5.58 -7.15 12.07
N LYS A 390 4.82 -8.24 11.91
CA LYS A 390 5.24 -9.58 12.32
C LYS A 390 5.54 -10.44 11.10
N ALA A 391 6.53 -10.07 10.29
CA ALA A 391 7.05 -11.00 9.30
C ALA A 391 7.56 -12.25 10.03
N ILE A 392 7.01 -13.42 9.70
CA ILE A 392 7.43 -14.69 10.29
C ILE A 392 8.14 -15.49 9.21
N GLY A 393 9.42 -15.76 9.41
CA GLY A 393 10.19 -16.70 8.61
C GLY A 393 10.11 -18.08 9.24
N ILE A 394 9.71 -19.07 8.47
CA ILE A 394 9.75 -20.49 8.87
C ILE A 394 10.71 -21.18 7.92
N GLU A 395 11.61 -22.01 8.44
CA GLU A 395 12.50 -22.82 7.60
C GLU A 395 11.71 -23.58 6.53
N ASN A 396 12.22 -23.56 5.30
CA ASN A 396 11.54 -24.19 4.19
C ASN A 396 11.82 -25.70 4.14
N THR A 397 11.10 -26.45 4.97
CA THR A 397 11.19 -27.92 5.05
C THR A 397 10.12 -28.63 4.23
N LEU A 398 9.53 -27.96 3.23
CA LEU A 398 8.44 -28.56 2.46
C LEU A 398 8.99 -29.68 1.56
N PRO A 399 8.31 -30.84 1.49
CA PRO A 399 8.70 -31.89 0.55
C PRO A 399 8.54 -31.40 -0.89
N PHE A 400 9.37 -31.97 -1.75
CA PHE A 400 9.36 -31.73 -3.20
C PHE A 400 8.03 -32.16 -3.82
N ILE A 401 7.57 -31.42 -4.81
CA ILE A 401 6.45 -31.81 -5.68
C ILE A 401 7.01 -31.91 -7.10
N SER A 402 6.71 -32.98 -7.85
CA SER A 402 7.26 -33.16 -9.19
C SER A 402 6.97 -31.96 -10.10
N GLU A 403 7.96 -31.58 -10.91
CA GLU A 403 7.84 -30.44 -11.83
C GLU A 403 6.65 -30.58 -12.79
N ASP A 404 6.36 -31.78 -13.27
CA ASP A 404 5.21 -32.05 -14.15
C ASP A 404 3.86 -31.71 -13.48
N ILE A 405 3.70 -32.03 -12.19
CA ILE A 405 2.50 -31.66 -11.41
C ILE A 405 2.42 -30.14 -11.27
N CYS A 406 3.53 -29.48 -10.94
CA CYS A 406 3.57 -28.01 -10.82
C CYS A 406 3.17 -27.34 -12.15
N LEU A 407 3.76 -27.78 -13.27
CA LEU A 407 3.46 -27.28 -14.61
C LEU A 407 2.00 -27.55 -15.02
N MET A 408 1.45 -28.71 -14.66
CA MET A 408 0.04 -29.03 -14.93
C MET A 408 -0.90 -28.07 -14.20
N ILE A 409 -0.64 -27.80 -12.91
CA ILE A 409 -1.45 -26.86 -12.12
C ILE A 409 -1.33 -25.44 -12.68
N VAL A 410 -0.11 -24.99 -13.00
CA VAL A 410 0.15 -23.69 -13.63
C VAL A 410 -0.65 -23.55 -14.92
N LYS A 411 -0.61 -24.56 -15.79
CA LYS A 411 -1.36 -24.58 -17.05
C LYS A 411 -2.87 -24.54 -16.82
N MET A 412 -3.40 -25.34 -15.90
CA MET A 412 -4.83 -25.32 -15.54
C MET A 412 -5.28 -23.93 -15.10
N CYS A 413 -4.48 -23.24 -14.27
CA CYS A 413 -4.77 -21.89 -13.82
C CYS A 413 -4.70 -20.86 -14.96
N GLU A 414 -3.63 -20.89 -15.77
CA GLU A 414 -3.47 -19.95 -16.89
C GLU A 414 -4.54 -20.14 -17.96
N ASP A 415 -4.90 -21.38 -18.32
CA ASP A 415 -5.97 -21.66 -19.28
C ASP A 415 -7.34 -21.19 -18.76
N THR A 416 -7.62 -21.39 -17.47
CA THR A 416 -8.85 -20.87 -16.84
C THR A 416 -8.90 -19.34 -16.87
N LEU A 417 -7.78 -18.68 -16.58
CA LEU A 417 -7.67 -17.22 -16.62
C LEU A 417 -7.82 -16.68 -18.05
N LYS A 418 -7.18 -17.29 -19.04
CA LYS A 418 -7.30 -16.88 -20.45
C LYS A 418 -8.72 -17.04 -20.96
N ASN A 419 -9.38 -18.17 -20.69
CA ASN A 419 -10.78 -18.38 -21.06
C ASN A 419 -11.69 -17.30 -20.44
N ARG A 420 -11.44 -16.95 -19.18
CA ARG A 420 -12.16 -15.87 -18.48
C ARG A 420 -11.90 -14.50 -19.10
N PHE A 421 -10.65 -14.19 -19.43
CA PHE A 421 -10.28 -12.88 -19.99
C PHE A 421 -10.72 -12.71 -21.45
N ALA A 422 -10.87 -13.80 -22.20
CA ALA A 422 -11.37 -13.77 -23.58
C ALA A 422 -12.82 -13.26 -23.69
N GLU A 423 -13.59 -13.26 -22.59
CA GLU A 423 -14.95 -12.68 -22.54
C GLU A 423 -14.96 -11.14 -22.47
N LEU A 424 -13.80 -10.51 -22.23
CA LEU A 424 -13.65 -9.06 -22.11
C LEU A 424 -13.37 -8.40 -23.48
N PRO A 425 -13.61 -7.07 -23.63
CA PRO A 425 -13.37 -6.36 -24.89
C PRO A 425 -11.92 -6.48 -25.38
N SER A 426 -11.72 -6.58 -26.70
CA SER A 426 -10.39 -6.65 -27.31
C SER A 426 -9.46 -5.52 -26.83
N LEU A 427 -8.19 -5.84 -26.62
CA LEU A 427 -7.11 -4.87 -26.36
C LEU A 427 -6.46 -4.35 -27.65
N GLY A 428 -6.80 -4.92 -28.81
CA GLY A 428 -6.15 -4.60 -30.08
C GLY A 428 -4.69 -5.03 -30.11
N LYS A 429 -3.86 -4.25 -30.80
CA LYS A 429 -2.39 -4.38 -30.77
C LYS A 429 -1.84 -3.84 -29.46
N VAL A 430 -1.02 -4.63 -28.77
CA VAL A 430 -0.55 -4.31 -27.42
C VAL A 430 0.97 -4.34 -27.36
N PHE A 431 1.56 -3.27 -26.82
CA PHE A 431 2.96 -3.26 -26.40
C PHE A 431 3.06 -3.61 -24.91
N LEU A 432 3.97 -4.50 -24.55
CA LEU A 432 4.22 -4.94 -23.17
C LEU A 432 5.69 -4.78 -22.79
N ASP A 433 5.97 -3.86 -21.87
CA ASP A 433 7.32 -3.62 -21.36
C ASP A 433 7.77 -4.75 -20.41
N GLU A 434 8.94 -5.34 -20.67
CA GLU A 434 9.54 -6.36 -19.81
C GLU A 434 9.83 -5.89 -18.39
N GLN A 435 10.06 -4.59 -18.17
CA GLN A 435 10.33 -4.04 -16.84
C GLN A 435 9.19 -4.30 -15.85
N LEU A 436 7.96 -4.51 -16.33
CA LEU A 436 6.80 -4.86 -15.52
C LEU A 436 6.96 -6.20 -14.77
N LYS A 437 7.94 -7.04 -15.12
CA LYS A 437 8.32 -8.23 -14.33
C LYS A 437 8.75 -7.85 -12.91
N ASN A 438 9.28 -6.64 -12.73
CA ASN A 438 9.73 -6.11 -11.44
C ASN A 438 8.58 -5.49 -10.60
N HIS A 439 7.37 -5.38 -11.14
CA HIS A 439 6.24 -4.74 -10.46
C HIS A 439 5.18 -5.78 -10.09
N LEU A 440 4.80 -5.83 -8.82
CA LEU A 440 3.89 -6.83 -8.29
C LEU A 440 2.42 -6.40 -8.41
N VAL A 441 1.54 -7.38 -8.68
CA VAL A 441 0.10 -7.17 -8.75
C VAL A 441 -0.44 -6.66 -7.39
N PRO A 442 -1.26 -5.59 -7.37
CA PRO A 442 -1.74 -4.95 -6.14
C PRO A 442 -2.88 -5.73 -5.44
N PHE A 443 -2.54 -6.84 -4.76
CA PHE A 443 -3.50 -7.67 -4.03
C PHE A 443 -4.07 -7.07 -2.73
N SER A 444 -3.40 -6.08 -2.11
CA SER A 444 -3.90 -5.40 -0.90
C SER A 444 -3.22 -4.05 -0.74
N GLN A 445 -4.03 -2.99 -0.60
CA GLN A 445 -3.57 -1.61 -0.39
C GLN A 445 -4.00 -1.05 0.97
N ARG A 446 -4.52 -1.89 1.88
CA ARG A 446 -5.10 -1.43 3.17
C ARG A 446 -4.13 -0.59 3.99
N SER A 447 -2.88 -1.04 4.06
CA SER A 447 -1.82 -0.45 4.85
C SER A 447 -0.84 0.34 3.98
N ALA A 448 -1.23 0.71 2.76
CA ALA A 448 -0.39 1.52 1.89
C ALA A 448 -0.32 2.92 2.48
N SER A 449 0.90 3.39 2.73
CA SER A 449 1.15 4.76 3.13
C SER A 449 0.80 5.72 1.99
N LYS A 450 0.38 6.94 2.32
CA LYS A 450 0.18 7.98 1.30
C LYS A 450 1.54 8.41 0.78
N ALA A 451 1.81 8.16 -0.49
CA ALA A 451 3.09 8.44 -1.12
C ALA A 451 2.93 9.30 -2.39
N LEU A 452 4.04 9.79 -2.95
CA LEU A 452 4.05 10.46 -4.25
C LEU A 452 3.68 9.45 -5.35
N ARG A 453 4.18 8.22 -5.22
CA ARG A 453 3.76 7.07 -6.02
C ARG A 453 3.54 5.87 -5.10
N THR A 454 2.41 5.19 -5.24
CA THR A 454 2.10 3.98 -4.45
C THR A 454 2.42 2.74 -5.28
N LEU A 455 3.14 1.78 -4.70
CA LEU A 455 3.44 0.49 -5.32
C LEU A 455 3.12 -0.67 -4.38
N SER A 456 2.91 -1.85 -4.97
CA SER A 456 2.83 -3.09 -4.21
C SER A 456 4.15 -3.39 -3.51
N ARG A 457 4.08 -3.81 -2.24
CA ARG A 457 5.27 -4.23 -1.48
C ARG A 457 6.02 -5.36 -2.16
N GLY A 458 7.33 -5.17 -2.34
CA GLY A 458 8.25 -6.06 -3.04
C GLY A 458 8.49 -5.67 -4.51
N SER A 459 7.72 -4.72 -5.07
CA SER A 459 8.02 -4.17 -6.39
C SER A 459 9.39 -3.50 -6.38
N LYS A 460 10.12 -3.63 -7.49
CA LYS A 460 11.44 -3.04 -7.69
C LYS A 460 11.34 -1.94 -8.74
N VAL A 461 11.93 -0.79 -8.47
CA VAL A 461 12.00 0.39 -9.36
C VAL A 461 13.46 0.71 -9.60
N ASP A 462 13.82 1.08 -10.82
CA ASP A 462 15.20 1.46 -11.10
C ASP A 462 15.56 2.79 -10.40
N LEU A 463 16.78 2.86 -9.88
CA LEU A 463 17.35 4.09 -9.35
C LEU A 463 17.83 4.95 -10.51
N PRO A 464 17.45 6.23 -10.57
CA PRO A 464 17.94 7.13 -11.61
C PRO A 464 19.46 7.32 -11.53
N GLU A 465 20.02 7.96 -12.55
CA GLU A 465 21.44 8.31 -12.58
C GLU A 465 21.82 9.23 -11.40
N GLY A 466 23.04 9.07 -10.91
CA GLY A 466 23.59 9.80 -9.77
C GLY A 466 24.27 8.87 -8.76
N ASP A 467 25.31 9.38 -8.11
CA ASP A 467 26.12 8.59 -7.19
C ASP A 467 25.75 8.80 -5.72
N THR A 468 24.97 9.84 -5.40
CA THR A 468 24.58 10.16 -4.03
C THR A 468 23.09 9.95 -3.81
N ILE A 469 22.75 9.20 -2.77
CA ILE A 469 21.39 9.13 -2.24
C ILE A 469 21.31 9.97 -0.98
N ARG A 470 20.26 10.80 -0.89
CA ARG A 470 19.90 11.52 0.34
C ARG A 470 18.55 11.03 0.85
N PHE A 471 18.55 10.37 1.99
CA PHE A 471 17.33 10.16 2.77
C PHE A 471 16.98 11.42 3.55
N PHE A 472 15.69 11.68 3.73
CA PHE A 472 15.19 12.79 4.54
C PHE A 472 14.01 12.38 5.41
N LEU A 473 13.91 13.00 6.58
CA LEU A 473 12.85 12.80 7.57
C LEU A 473 12.36 14.18 8.04
N TRP A 474 11.05 14.30 8.24
CA TRP A 474 10.39 15.40 8.93
C TRP A 474 9.37 14.86 9.91
N TRP A 475 9.32 15.42 11.13
CA TRP A 475 8.25 15.17 12.09
C TRP A 475 7.98 16.41 12.93
N LYS A 476 6.83 16.43 13.61
CA LYS A 476 6.39 17.59 14.40
C LYS A 476 5.58 17.18 15.62
N GLU A 477 5.85 17.82 16.74
CA GLU A 477 5.05 17.73 17.96
C GLU A 477 3.78 18.59 17.85
N GLY A 478 2.72 18.23 18.58
CA GLY A 478 1.51 19.04 18.60
C GLY A 478 0.32 18.30 19.17
N TYR A 479 -0.87 18.52 18.59
CA TYR A 479 -2.12 17.92 19.05
C TYR A 479 -2.73 17.03 17.97
N VAL A 480 -3.09 15.81 18.35
CA VAL A 480 -3.88 14.87 17.54
C VAL A 480 -5.06 14.41 18.37
N ASN A 481 -6.28 14.53 17.84
CA ASN A 481 -7.53 14.14 18.53
C ASN A 481 -7.67 14.74 19.95
N GLY A 482 -7.24 16.00 20.11
CA GLY A 482 -7.30 16.73 21.39
C GLY A 482 -6.27 16.30 22.44
N ARG A 483 -5.30 15.44 22.08
CA ARG A 483 -4.20 15.02 22.95
C ARG A 483 -2.88 15.57 22.43
N HIS A 484 -2.06 16.11 23.33
CA HIS A 484 -0.71 16.56 22.98
C HIS A 484 0.21 15.35 22.82
N THR A 485 1.13 15.38 21.86
CA THR A 485 2.10 14.29 21.59
C THR A 485 3.15 14.11 22.69
N GLY A 486 3.41 15.18 23.45
CA GLY A 486 4.61 15.27 24.30
C GLY A 486 5.85 15.55 23.46
N ARG A 487 7.04 15.34 24.05
CA ARG A 487 8.31 15.36 23.31
C ARG A 487 8.33 14.19 22.34
N VAL A 488 8.57 14.46 21.08
CA VAL A 488 8.64 13.43 20.03
C VAL A 488 10.02 13.44 19.41
N ASP A 489 10.58 12.24 19.38
CA ASP A 489 11.91 11.95 18.89
C ASP A 489 11.81 10.79 17.89
N ILE A 490 12.11 11.07 16.62
CA ILE A 490 12.04 10.10 15.53
C ILE A 490 13.42 10.03 14.88
N ASP A 491 14.05 8.88 14.97
CA ASP A 491 15.38 8.65 14.42
C ASP A 491 15.30 8.22 12.96
N LEU A 492 16.09 8.86 12.10
CA LEU A 492 16.42 8.34 10.77
C LEU A 492 17.66 7.44 10.84
N SER A 493 17.67 6.33 10.11
CA SER A 493 18.83 5.43 10.07
C SER A 493 18.97 4.75 8.71
N ALA A 494 20.22 4.42 8.36
CA ALA A 494 20.56 3.65 7.17
C ALA A 494 21.50 2.49 7.56
N ALA A 495 21.05 1.25 7.42
CA ALA A 495 21.89 0.07 7.64
C ALA A 495 22.35 -0.53 6.32
N MET A 496 23.64 -0.87 6.24
CA MET A 496 24.28 -1.45 5.06
C MET A 496 24.61 -2.92 5.28
N TYR A 497 24.26 -3.74 4.29
CA TYR A 497 24.47 -5.19 4.27
C TYR A 497 25.15 -5.63 2.97
N ASP A 498 25.89 -6.74 3.01
CA ASP A 498 26.42 -7.39 1.80
C ASP A 498 25.39 -8.29 1.11
N GLU A 499 25.83 -9.04 0.09
CA GLU A 499 24.95 -9.92 -0.69
C GLU A 499 24.34 -11.09 0.11
N ASP A 500 25.00 -11.50 1.20
CA ASP A 500 24.55 -12.57 2.08
C ASP A 500 23.74 -12.03 3.27
N TRP A 501 23.34 -10.76 3.20
CA TRP A 501 22.67 -10.02 4.28
C TRP A 501 23.48 -9.98 5.57
N GLN A 502 24.81 -10.09 5.51
CA GLN A 502 25.66 -9.82 6.65
C GLN A 502 25.82 -8.32 6.82
N TYR A 503 25.71 -7.87 8.07
CA TYR A 503 25.86 -6.46 8.41
C TYR A 503 27.27 -5.96 8.12
N LYS A 504 27.37 -4.78 7.52
CA LYS A 504 28.64 -4.12 7.18
C LYS A 504 28.88 -2.88 8.00
N GLU A 505 27.89 -2.00 8.05
CA GLU A 505 27.97 -0.67 8.66
C GLU A 505 26.55 -0.13 8.83
N HIS A 506 26.37 0.93 9.62
CA HIS A 506 25.18 1.77 9.59
C HIS A 506 25.53 3.24 9.84
N VAL A 507 24.60 4.13 9.52
CA VAL A 507 24.60 5.52 9.95
C VAL A 507 23.27 5.83 10.64
N SER A 508 23.35 6.42 11.83
CA SER A 508 22.24 6.69 12.77
C SER A 508 22.66 7.76 13.77
N PHE A 509 21.80 8.07 14.74
CA PHE A 509 22.18 8.89 15.90
C PHE A 509 23.34 8.31 16.74
N THR A 510 23.49 6.97 16.78
CA THR A 510 24.59 6.29 17.49
C THR A 510 25.90 6.28 16.70
N ASN A 511 25.83 6.43 15.37
CA ASN A 511 26.99 6.47 14.48
C ASN A 511 26.78 7.48 13.35
N LEU A 512 27.16 8.74 13.59
CA LEU A 512 26.83 9.86 12.70
C LEU A 512 27.57 9.84 11.35
N ARG A 513 28.64 9.05 11.18
CA ARG A 513 29.36 8.97 9.89
C ARG A 513 30.13 7.67 9.71
N SER A 514 30.22 7.22 8.47
CA SER A 514 31.18 6.20 8.05
C SER A 514 32.10 6.73 6.96
N LYS A 515 33.40 6.78 7.25
CA LYS A 515 34.44 7.25 6.31
C LYS A 515 34.59 6.33 5.11
N ASN A 516 34.49 5.02 5.31
CA ASN A 516 34.63 4.04 4.23
C ASN A 516 33.47 4.15 3.24
N PHE A 517 32.24 4.17 3.75
CA PHE A 517 31.03 4.23 2.94
C PHE A 517 30.69 5.65 2.47
N LYS A 518 31.46 6.66 2.90
CA LYS A 518 31.18 8.10 2.74
C LYS A 518 29.72 8.41 3.07
N ALA A 519 29.28 7.94 4.23
CA ALA A 519 27.92 8.09 4.69
C ALA A 519 27.87 9.04 5.90
N TYR A 520 26.89 9.93 5.96
CA TYR A 520 26.82 11.01 6.94
C TYR A 520 25.38 11.27 7.39
N HIS A 521 25.16 11.36 8.70
CA HIS A 521 23.91 11.77 9.34
C HIS A 521 23.93 13.27 9.63
N SER A 522 22.82 13.98 9.47
CA SER A 522 22.77 15.43 9.70
C SER A 522 22.72 15.86 11.17
N GLY A 523 23.11 15.00 12.10
CA GLY A 523 22.89 15.14 13.55
C GLY A 523 21.52 14.65 14.00
N ASP A 524 21.35 14.49 15.31
CA ASP A 524 20.17 13.94 15.99
C ASP A 524 19.43 15.06 16.72
N ILE A 525 18.16 15.26 16.37
CA ILE A 525 17.27 16.24 17.01
C ILE A 525 16.22 15.50 17.84
N THR A 526 16.16 15.75 19.14
CA THR A 526 15.32 14.94 20.06
C THR A 526 13.98 15.59 20.45
N SER A 527 13.64 16.74 19.87
CA SER A 527 12.38 17.45 20.09
C SER A 527 12.00 18.37 18.93
N ALA A 528 10.72 18.36 18.56
CA ALA A 528 10.21 19.00 17.34
C ALA A 528 8.96 19.89 17.54
N PRO A 529 8.94 20.85 18.50
CA PRO A 529 7.76 21.70 18.75
C PRO A 529 7.36 22.59 17.56
N LYS A 530 8.32 22.90 16.67
CA LYS A 530 8.11 23.64 15.42
C LYS A 530 8.35 22.77 14.19
N GLY A 531 8.47 21.46 14.39
CA GLY A 531 9.00 20.51 13.43
C GLY A 531 10.53 20.38 13.50
N ALA A 532 11.04 19.22 13.11
CA ALA A 532 12.45 18.89 13.04
C ALA A 532 12.72 18.04 11.79
N SER A 533 13.97 18.02 11.34
CA SER A 533 14.38 17.26 10.17
C SER A 533 15.74 16.60 10.31
N GLU A 534 15.85 15.42 9.73
CA GLU A 534 17.10 14.68 9.61
C GLU A 534 17.36 14.26 8.17
N PHE A 535 18.63 14.12 7.83
CA PHE A 535 19.11 13.67 6.53
C PHE A 535 20.23 12.64 6.69
N ILE A 536 20.28 11.69 5.76
CA ILE A 536 21.42 10.80 5.59
C ILE A 536 21.87 10.83 4.14
N ASP A 537 23.13 11.16 3.91
CA ASP A 537 23.80 11.01 2.61
C ASP A 537 24.66 9.75 2.61
N PHE A 538 24.71 9.04 1.48
CA PHE A 538 25.74 8.05 1.22
C PHE A 538 26.08 7.96 -0.27
N ASP A 539 27.33 7.58 -0.54
CA ASP A 539 27.90 7.45 -1.88
C ASP A 539 27.82 6.01 -2.38
N ILE A 540 27.02 5.77 -3.42
CA ILE A 540 26.78 4.43 -4.00
C ILE A 540 28.10 3.74 -4.39
N PRO A 541 29.03 4.38 -5.14
CA PRO A 541 30.30 3.74 -5.50
C PRO A 541 31.13 3.31 -4.28
N SER A 542 31.17 4.12 -3.22
CA SER A 542 31.90 3.79 -2.00
C SER A 542 31.25 2.62 -1.25
N VAL A 543 29.91 2.57 -1.13
CA VAL A 543 29.23 1.43 -0.50
C VAL A 543 29.57 0.12 -1.21
N LEU A 544 29.49 0.10 -2.54
CA LEU A 544 29.83 -1.08 -3.35
C LEU A 544 31.30 -1.47 -3.20
N LYS A 545 32.21 -0.50 -3.23
CA LYS A 545 33.67 -0.72 -3.09
C LYS A 545 34.02 -1.42 -1.77
N TYR A 546 33.33 -1.12 -0.68
CA TYR A 546 33.58 -1.73 0.63
C TYR A 546 32.66 -2.93 0.94
N GLY A 547 32.09 -3.54 -0.10
CA GLY A 547 31.36 -4.80 -0.02
C GLY A 547 29.92 -4.67 0.47
N GLY A 548 29.36 -3.46 0.52
CA GLY A 548 27.93 -3.27 0.71
C GLY A 548 27.16 -3.49 -0.59
N ARG A 549 25.96 -4.06 -0.50
CA ARG A 549 25.01 -4.22 -1.60
C ARG A 549 23.66 -3.61 -1.24
N TYR A 550 23.14 -3.94 -0.06
CA TYR A 550 21.83 -3.49 0.37
C TYR A 550 21.94 -2.33 1.34
N VAL A 551 21.12 -1.29 1.15
CA VAL A 551 20.95 -0.20 2.13
C VAL A 551 19.49 -0.15 2.56
N VAL A 552 19.24 -0.31 3.86
CA VAL A 552 17.90 -0.32 4.45
C VAL A 552 17.63 1.00 5.15
N MET A 553 16.65 1.75 4.65
CA MET A 553 16.15 2.96 5.31
C MET A 553 15.23 2.56 6.47
N THR A 554 15.53 3.03 7.67
CA THR A 554 14.76 2.72 8.88
C THR A 554 14.41 4.00 9.61
N LEU A 555 13.18 4.08 10.10
CA LEU A 555 12.73 5.09 11.05
C LEU A 555 12.34 4.42 12.35
N LEU A 556 12.69 5.02 13.47
CA LEU A 556 12.33 4.56 14.81
C LEU A 556 11.71 5.70 15.60
N SER A 557 10.58 5.47 16.26
CA SER A 557 10.08 6.40 17.27
C SER A 557 10.80 6.15 18.59
N TYR A 558 11.79 6.97 18.91
CA TYR A 558 12.61 6.83 20.11
C TYR A 558 11.76 6.96 21.38
N THR A 559 10.83 7.92 21.38
CA THR A 559 9.92 8.25 22.49
C THR A 559 8.57 7.50 22.48
N ASP A 560 8.48 6.39 21.72
CA ASP A 560 7.38 5.41 21.75
C ASP A 560 6.00 5.83 21.19
N GLN A 561 5.90 7.00 20.55
CA GLN A 561 4.65 7.40 19.93
C GLN A 561 4.37 6.57 18.66
N PRO A 562 3.17 6.00 18.52
CA PRO A 562 2.72 5.51 17.23
C PRO A 562 2.67 6.66 16.21
N TYR A 563 3.11 6.42 14.96
CA TYR A 563 3.16 7.48 13.95
C TYR A 563 1.80 8.11 13.66
N LYS A 564 0.69 7.34 13.76
CA LYS A 564 -0.68 7.87 13.63
C LYS A 564 -1.03 8.98 14.63
N ASP A 565 -0.30 9.06 15.75
CA ASP A 565 -0.54 10.02 16.82
C ASP A 565 0.33 11.29 16.65
N LEU A 566 1.08 11.40 15.53
CA LEU A 566 1.87 12.58 15.18
C LEU A 566 1.09 13.51 14.23
N PRO A 567 1.10 14.83 14.45
CA PRO A 567 0.48 15.79 13.54
C PRO A 567 1.03 15.73 12.11
N GLU A 568 2.35 15.63 11.99
CA GLU A 568 3.06 15.53 10.72
C GLU A 568 4.25 14.59 10.92
N CYS A 569 4.38 13.57 10.06
CA CYS A 569 5.55 12.71 9.98
C CYS A 569 5.66 12.18 8.55
N PHE A 570 6.76 12.47 7.87
CA PHE A 570 7.00 11.98 6.51
C PHE A 570 8.49 11.82 6.24
N THR A 571 8.78 11.02 5.23
CA THR A 571 10.15 10.69 4.86
C THR A 571 10.25 10.47 3.36
N GLY A 572 11.46 10.38 2.82
CA GLY A 572 11.65 10.09 1.42
C GLY A 572 13.12 10.07 1.03
N TRP A 573 13.37 10.05 -0.27
CA TRP A 573 14.72 10.05 -0.81
C TRP A 573 14.86 10.91 -2.05
N MET A 574 16.06 11.45 -2.21
CA MET A 574 16.54 12.16 -3.38
C MET A 574 17.72 11.40 -3.97
N VAL A 575 17.88 11.46 -5.29
CA VAL A 575 19.12 11.06 -5.97
C VAL A 575 19.79 12.32 -6.50
N ARG A 576 21.10 12.42 -6.29
CA ARG A 576 21.92 13.57 -6.69
C ARG A 576 23.21 13.09 -7.33
N GLN A 577 23.78 13.91 -8.21
CA GLN A 577 25.06 13.59 -8.85
C GLN A 577 26.22 13.59 -7.85
N TYR A 578 26.26 14.59 -6.98
CA TYR A 578 27.33 14.76 -5.98
C TYR A 578 26.77 15.10 -4.60
N PRO A 579 27.48 14.72 -3.52
CA PRO A 579 27.13 15.16 -2.18
C PRO A 579 27.22 16.69 -2.11
N GLY A 580 26.17 17.33 -1.57
CA GLY A 580 26.12 18.78 -1.46
C GLY A 580 25.78 19.57 -2.73
N SER A 581 25.38 18.91 -3.84
CA SER A 581 24.79 19.61 -5.00
C SER A 581 23.47 20.28 -4.59
N GLY A 582 23.33 21.57 -4.89
CA GLY A 582 22.15 22.37 -4.57
C GLY A 582 21.93 22.64 -3.08
N GLU A 583 20.69 22.98 -2.75
CA GLU A 583 20.19 23.20 -1.40
C GLU A 583 20.15 21.93 -0.55
N ILE A 584 20.01 22.08 0.76
CA ILE A 584 19.84 20.93 1.69
C ILE A 584 18.67 20.05 1.24
N PHE A 585 17.58 20.68 0.82
CA PHE A 585 16.42 20.00 0.28
C PHE A 585 16.12 20.54 -1.10
N GLU A 586 16.14 19.66 -2.10
CA GLU A 586 15.95 20.00 -3.51
C GLU A 586 14.68 19.32 -4.02
N PRO A 587 13.52 20.00 -4.02
CA PRO A 587 12.22 19.38 -4.29
C PRO A 587 12.15 18.68 -5.65
N SER A 588 12.82 19.23 -6.67
CA SER A 588 12.90 18.64 -8.00
C SER A 588 13.60 17.27 -8.01
N THR A 589 14.55 17.04 -7.12
CA THR A 589 15.30 15.76 -7.02
C THR A 589 14.59 14.68 -6.21
N VAL A 590 13.43 15.00 -5.60
CA VAL A 590 12.64 14.07 -4.79
C VAL A 590 12.06 12.98 -5.68
N GLN A 591 12.57 11.76 -5.49
CA GLN A 591 12.09 10.58 -6.19
C GLN A 591 10.76 10.09 -5.62
N ASP A 592 10.66 10.08 -4.29
CA ASP A 592 9.41 9.81 -3.60
C ASP A 592 9.39 10.41 -2.19
N LYS A 593 8.17 10.58 -1.69
CA LYS A 593 7.87 11.03 -0.33
C LYS A 593 6.74 10.17 0.19
N VAL A 594 6.91 9.63 1.39
CA VAL A 594 5.96 8.75 2.07
C VAL A 594 5.51 9.40 3.38
N ASP A 595 4.20 9.59 3.53
CA ASP A 595 3.58 10.04 4.78
C ASP A 595 3.48 8.85 5.75
N ILE A 596 4.15 8.93 6.89
CA ILE A 596 4.19 7.86 7.88
C ILE A 596 3.07 8.09 8.90
N THR A 597 2.00 7.31 8.77
CA THR A 597 0.74 7.51 9.53
C THR A 597 0.20 6.22 10.17
N ALA A 598 1.02 5.16 10.18
CA ALA A 598 0.62 3.85 10.69
C ALA A 598 0.57 3.80 12.22
N ASP A 599 -0.24 2.86 12.76
CA ASP A 599 -0.32 2.56 14.19
C ASP A 599 0.88 1.70 14.65
N THR A 600 2.09 2.23 14.46
CA THR A 600 3.37 1.54 14.64
C THR A 600 4.46 2.52 15.04
N GLN A 601 5.60 2.00 15.50
CA GLN A 601 6.74 2.81 15.98
C GLN A 601 8.02 2.61 15.17
N ILE A 602 8.02 1.66 14.23
CA ILE A 602 9.15 1.40 13.33
C ILE A 602 8.62 1.48 11.90
N SER A 603 9.34 2.14 11.01
CA SER A 603 9.04 2.14 9.57
C SER A 603 10.27 1.74 8.77
N ILE A 604 10.06 0.89 7.76
CA ILE A 604 11.06 0.58 6.73
C ILE A 604 10.37 0.96 5.42
N PRO A 605 10.62 2.16 4.88
CA PRO A 605 9.99 2.59 3.64
C PRO A 605 10.56 1.84 2.45
N VAL A 606 11.90 1.72 2.37
CA VAL A 606 12.60 1.19 1.21
C VAL A 606 13.88 0.43 1.56
N ILE A 607 14.24 -0.49 0.67
CA ILE A 607 15.55 -1.15 0.62
C ILE A 607 16.16 -0.85 -0.74
N LEU A 608 17.41 -0.40 -0.79
CA LEU A 608 18.14 -0.22 -2.04
C LEU A 608 19.02 -1.43 -2.31
N ASP A 609 18.94 -2.03 -3.48
CA ASP A 609 19.94 -2.93 -4.05
C ASP A 609 20.86 -2.12 -4.96
N LEU A 610 22.02 -1.73 -4.43
CA LEU A 610 22.97 -0.86 -5.14
C LEU A 610 23.69 -1.58 -6.29
N LYS A 611 23.79 -2.92 -6.23
CA LYS A 611 24.46 -3.71 -7.27
C LYS A 611 23.58 -3.80 -8.52
N GLU A 612 22.27 -3.97 -8.33
CA GLU A 612 21.29 -3.93 -9.41
C GLU A 612 20.81 -2.50 -9.75
N ARG A 613 21.21 -1.49 -8.95
CA ARG A 613 20.67 -0.12 -8.96
C ARG A 613 19.14 -0.09 -8.92
N LYS A 614 18.56 -0.81 -7.95
CA LYS A 614 17.11 -0.88 -7.77
C LYS A 614 16.70 -0.46 -6.37
N LEU A 615 15.55 0.18 -6.29
CA LEU A 615 14.81 0.42 -5.07
C LEU A 615 13.71 -0.63 -4.94
N ILE A 616 13.70 -1.33 -3.81
CA ILE A 616 12.66 -2.28 -3.43
C ILE A 616 11.66 -1.54 -2.55
N TRP A 617 10.43 -1.43 -3.04
CA TRP A 617 9.33 -0.79 -2.31
C TRP A 617 8.89 -1.70 -1.17
N THR A 618 9.10 -1.27 0.07
CA THR A 618 8.77 -2.11 1.23
C THR A 618 7.54 -1.61 1.97
N ASP A 619 7.45 -0.30 2.23
CA ASP A 619 6.37 0.36 2.96
C ASP A 619 5.92 -0.47 4.17
N LEU A 620 6.88 -0.94 4.95
CA LEU A 620 6.64 -1.76 6.13
C LEU A 620 6.59 -0.89 7.37
N SER A 621 5.69 -1.27 8.27
CA SER A 621 5.43 -0.59 9.54
C SER A 621 5.38 -1.66 10.62
N LEU A 622 6.26 -1.56 11.63
CA LEU A 622 6.41 -2.56 12.68
C LEU A 622 6.07 -1.98 14.07
N ILE A 623 5.35 -2.76 14.88
CA ILE A 623 5.11 -2.49 16.29
C ILE A 623 6.38 -2.86 17.06
N ARG A 624 6.85 -1.96 17.92
CA ARG A 624 8.02 -2.17 18.78
C ARG A 624 7.77 -3.30 19.78
N ASP A 625 8.79 -4.12 20.02
CA ASP A 625 8.86 -4.97 21.22
C ASP A 625 9.58 -4.19 22.33
N LEU A 626 8.86 -3.89 23.41
CA LEU A 626 9.35 -3.08 24.55
C LEU A 626 10.48 -3.77 25.34
N THR A 627 10.82 -5.02 25.02
CA THR A 627 11.90 -5.77 25.67
C THR A 627 13.29 -5.50 25.08
N TYR A 628 13.40 -4.82 23.92
CA TYR A 628 14.66 -4.49 23.27
C TYR A 628 14.97 -2.99 23.32
N ASP A 629 16.26 -2.66 23.35
CA ASP A 629 16.77 -1.29 23.24
C ASP A 629 16.33 -0.66 21.90
N ASN A 630 16.07 0.65 21.89
CA ASN A 630 15.54 1.35 20.72
C ASN A 630 16.64 1.76 19.75
N THR A 631 17.35 0.77 19.21
CA THR A 631 18.51 0.96 18.34
C THR A 631 18.44 0.02 17.14
N ILE A 632 19.15 0.35 16.07
CA ILE A 632 19.20 -0.52 14.88
C ILE A 632 19.96 -1.81 15.17
N GLU A 633 20.97 -1.71 16.04
CA GLU A 633 21.81 -2.80 16.53
C GLU A 633 20.96 -3.85 17.27
N ALA A 634 19.98 -3.43 18.08
CA ALA A 634 19.09 -4.33 18.79
C ALA A 634 18.09 -5.07 17.87
N ASN A 635 17.81 -4.53 16.67
CA ASN A 635 16.80 -5.06 15.74
C ASN A 635 17.37 -5.83 14.52
N GLN A 636 18.69 -6.06 14.49
CA GLN A 636 19.43 -6.60 13.34
C GLN A 636 18.86 -7.92 12.77
N LYS A 637 18.48 -8.88 13.64
CA LYS A 637 17.94 -10.18 13.18
C LYS A 637 16.61 -10.04 12.44
N GLY A 638 15.75 -9.15 12.91
CA GLY A 638 14.46 -8.85 12.26
C GLY A 638 14.67 -8.18 10.90
N MET A 639 15.62 -7.25 10.82
CA MET A 639 15.97 -6.55 9.58
C MET A 639 16.51 -7.51 8.51
N ILE A 640 17.38 -8.44 8.89
CA ILE A 640 17.91 -9.48 7.98
C ILE A 640 16.77 -10.35 7.42
N LEU A 641 15.86 -10.80 8.28
CA LEU A 641 14.72 -11.62 7.85
C LEU A 641 13.81 -10.84 6.88
N ILE A 642 13.47 -9.59 7.22
CA ILE A 642 12.64 -8.73 6.37
C ILE A 642 13.32 -8.46 5.04
N GLY A 643 14.61 -8.14 5.08
CA GLY A 643 15.46 -7.93 3.92
C GLY A 643 15.44 -9.11 2.96
N LYS A 644 15.84 -10.29 3.46
CA LYS A 644 15.79 -11.56 2.71
C LYS A 644 14.39 -11.87 2.17
N ALA A 645 13.34 -11.59 2.96
CA ALA A 645 11.98 -11.87 2.57
C ALA A 645 11.48 -10.98 1.42
N LEU A 646 11.87 -9.71 1.39
CA LEU A 646 11.44 -8.76 0.38
C LEU A 646 12.28 -8.83 -0.90
N THR A 647 13.59 -9.09 -0.79
CA THR A 647 14.46 -9.27 -1.96
C THR A 647 14.09 -10.51 -2.77
N ASN A 648 13.67 -11.57 -2.08
CA ASN A 648 13.29 -12.86 -2.65
C ASN A 648 11.76 -13.06 -2.73
N LEU A 649 10.98 -11.99 -2.59
CA LEU A 649 9.52 -12.11 -2.56
C LEU A 649 8.99 -12.54 -3.92
N VAL A 650 8.50 -13.76 -4.01
CA VAL A 650 7.80 -14.25 -5.19
C VAL A 650 6.30 -14.00 -5.05
N LYS A 651 5.76 -13.18 -5.93
CA LYS A 651 4.33 -12.90 -6.08
C LYS A 651 3.99 -12.71 -7.56
N PRO A 652 2.70 -12.81 -7.94
CA PRO A 652 2.28 -12.45 -9.29
C PRO A 652 2.73 -11.04 -9.65
N ASN A 653 3.37 -10.91 -10.82
CA ASN A 653 3.85 -9.64 -11.38
C ASN A 653 2.91 -9.11 -12.47
N LEU A 654 3.01 -7.82 -12.78
CA LEU A 654 2.16 -7.16 -13.77
C LEU A 654 2.41 -7.66 -15.18
N TYR A 655 3.65 -8.03 -15.52
CA TYR A 655 3.98 -8.59 -16.84
C TYR A 655 3.20 -9.87 -17.12
N ASP A 656 3.21 -10.83 -16.20
CA ASP A 656 2.46 -12.09 -16.34
C ASP A 656 0.95 -11.85 -16.40
N LEU A 657 0.43 -10.92 -15.60
CA LEU A 657 -0.99 -10.56 -15.64
C LEU A 657 -1.37 -10.03 -17.03
N PHE A 658 -0.64 -9.04 -17.54
CA PHE A 658 -0.94 -8.43 -18.83
C PHE A 658 -0.69 -9.38 -19.99
N ARG A 659 0.36 -10.22 -19.93
CA ARG A 659 0.59 -11.30 -20.90
C ARG A 659 -0.63 -12.20 -21.03
N LEU A 660 -1.22 -12.63 -19.91
CA LEU A 660 -2.43 -13.47 -19.93
C LEU A 660 -3.64 -12.77 -20.59
N HIS A 661 -3.78 -11.45 -20.40
CA HIS A 661 -4.81 -10.68 -21.12
C HIS A 661 -4.49 -10.55 -22.62
N ILE A 662 -3.24 -10.29 -22.98
CA ILE A 662 -2.83 -10.19 -24.39
C ILE A 662 -3.09 -11.52 -25.10
N GLU A 663 -2.66 -12.64 -24.52
CA GLU A 663 -2.89 -13.97 -25.11
C GLU A 663 -4.37 -14.34 -25.24
N ALA A 664 -5.24 -13.77 -24.40
CA ALA A 664 -6.67 -14.06 -24.42
C ALA A 664 -7.48 -13.14 -25.34
N ARG A 665 -7.09 -11.87 -25.46
CA ARG A 665 -7.92 -10.80 -26.06
C ARG A 665 -7.11 -9.68 -26.73
N GLY A 666 -5.86 -9.93 -27.14
CA GLY A 666 -5.03 -8.94 -27.82
C GLY A 666 -3.97 -9.57 -28.75
N GLU A 667 -3.15 -8.73 -29.35
CA GLU A 667 -2.04 -9.12 -30.22
C GLU A 667 -0.76 -8.40 -29.78
N LEU A 668 0.30 -9.13 -29.41
CA LEU A 668 1.55 -8.51 -28.97
C LEU A 668 2.32 -7.90 -30.16
N VAL A 669 2.70 -6.62 -30.06
CA VAL A 669 3.58 -5.94 -31.00
C VAL A 669 4.92 -5.58 -30.35
N GLN A 670 5.97 -5.50 -31.16
CA GLN A 670 7.32 -5.14 -30.70
C GLN A 670 7.56 -3.62 -30.69
N ASP A 671 6.93 -2.90 -31.63
CA ASP A 671 7.03 -1.45 -31.71
C ASP A 671 5.87 -0.80 -30.93
N ILE A 672 6.22 0.14 -30.06
CA ILE A 672 5.26 0.90 -29.26
C ILE A 672 4.37 1.80 -30.13
N GLU A 673 4.88 2.26 -31.28
CA GLU A 673 4.14 3.13 -32.20
C GLU A 673 3.04 2.37 -32.97
N GLU A 674 3.13 1.04 -33.05
CA GLU A 674 2.09 0.19 -33.66
C GLU A 674 0.99 -0.22 -32.66
N ALA A 675 1.15 0.11 -31.38
CA ALA A 675 0.29 -0.34 -30.31
C ALA A 675 -0.94 0.55 -30.14
N GLU A 676 -2.11 -0.09 -30.04
CA GLU A 676 -3.37 0.56 -29.62
C GLU A 676 -3.48 0.64 -28.11
N SER A 677 -2.92 -0.35 -27.40
CA SER A 677 -2.83 -0.39 -25.94
C SER A 677 -1.36 -0.52 -25.52
N ILE A 678 -0.94 0.29 -24.56
CA ILE A 678 0.44 0.27 -24.05
C ILE A 678 0.42 -0.09 -22.57
N PHE A 679 1.24 -1.07 -22.19
CA PHE A 679 1.55 -1.39 -20.80
C PHE A 679 3.06 -1.17 -20.58
N SER A 680 3.43 -0.04 -19.97
CA SER A 680 4.83 0.32 -19.66
C SER A 680 4.96 1.01 -18.29
N LEU A 681 6.15 1.47 -17.92
CA LEU A 681 6.36 2.19 -16.65
C LEU A 681 5.83 3.63 -16.65
N ASP A 682 5.80 4.26 -17.82
CA ASP A 682 5.64 5.70 -18.02
C ASP A 682 4.50 6.07 -18.99
N LYS A 683 4.02 5.12 -19.80
CA LYS A 683 3.00 5.34 -20.83
C LYS A 683 1.88 4.31 -20.74
N GLY A 684 0.69 4.72 -21.17
CA GLY A 684 -0.48 3.85 -21.22
C GLY A 684 -0.98 3.46 -19.83
N ILE A 685 -1.03 2.16 -19.52
CA ILE A 685 -1.31 1.66 -18.17
C ILE A 685 0.01 1.34 -17.48
N THR A 686 0.25 2.06 -16.39
CA THR A 686 1.47 1.98 -15.58
C THR A 686 1.25 1.22 -14.29
N PRO A 687 2.32 0.79 -13.58
CA PRO A 687 2.21 0.21 -12.25
C PRO A 687 1.54 1.12 -11.21
N PHE A 688 1.45 2.43 -11.50
CA PHE A 688 0.84 3.43 -10.62
C PHE A 688 -0.68 3.53 -10.83
N ASP A 689 -1.22 2.98 -11.92
CA ASP A 689 -2.66 2.91 -12.20
C ASP A 689 -3.34 1.76 -11.43
N ILE A 690 -3.08 1.70 -10.12
CA ILE A 690 -3.49 0.61 -9.23
C ILE A 690 -4.99 0.35 -9.32
N GLU A 691 -5.81 1.40 -9.37
CA GLU A 691 -7.26 1.24 -9.41
C GLU A 691 -7.72 0.59 -10.71
N LYS A 692 -7.16 1.04 -11.83
CA LYS A 692 -7.45 0.51 -13.16
C LYS A 692 -7.01 -0.94 -13.27
N ILE A 693 -5.83 -1.29 -12.74
CA ILE A 693 -5.33 -2.67 -12.73
C ILE A 693 -6.28 -3.57 -11.92
N ILE A 694 -6.70 -3.12 -10.73
CA ILE A 694 -7.57 -3.90 -9.86
C ILE A 694 -8.98 -4.04 -10.45
N SER A 695 -9.53 -2.99 -11.06
CA SER A 695 -10.90 -3.01 -11.60
C SER A 695 -10.98 -3.72 -12.95
N ASP A 696 -10.04 -3.47 -13.86
CA ASP A 696 -10.20 -3.84 -15.27
C ASP A 696 -9.47 -5.15 -15.61
N PHE A 697 -8.43 -5.51 -14.85
CA PHE A 697 -7.57 -6.66 -15.15
C PHE A 697 -7.62 -7.76 -14.08
N MET A 698 -8.10 -7.45 -12.87
CA MET A 698 -8.21 -8.40 -11.75
C MET A 698 -9.66 -8.75 -11.39
N ALA A 699 -10.65 -8.12 -12.02
CA ALA A 699 -12.06 -8.43 -11.79
C ALA A 699 -12.43 -9.80 -12.35
N ASP A 700 -13.39 -10.45 -11.69
CA ASP A 700 -14.04 -11.64 -12.22
C ASP A 700 -15.21 -11.14 -13.12
N PRO A 701 -15.32 -11.58 -14.40
CA PRO A 701 -16.37 -11.14 -15.32
C PRO A 701 -17.81 -11.37 -14.83
N GLN A 702 -17.99 -12.20 -13.79
CA GLN A 702 -19.29 -12.58 -13.21
C GLN A 702 -19.46 -12.13 -11.73
N GLY A 703 -18.74 -11.09 -11.31
CA GLY A 703 -18.83 -10.51 -9.96
C GLY A 703 -20.05 -9.64 -9.71
#